data_AF-A0A1L9S9F2-F1
#
_entry.id   AF-A0A1L9S9F2-F1
#
_cell.length_a   1.000
_cell.length_b   1.000
_cell.length_c   1.000
_cell.angle_alpha   90.00
_cell.angle_beta   90.00
_cell.angle_gamma   90.00
#
_symmetry.space_group_name_H-M   'P 1'
#
loop_
_entity.id
_entity.type
_entity.pdbx_description
1 polymer ?
#
loop_
_entity_poly.entity_id
_entity_poly.type
_entity_poly.pdbx_seq_one_letter_code
_entity_poly.pdbx_strand_id
1 'polypeptide(L)'
;MAPLLGTWDDASPGGAVASSSGYEDSTQGNILYVDAYDSFSYNVVAMIEDNLNAKVTVLTIDSEWPNGNMKGFLQQFDAVVLGPGPGHPENPQDVGIMRDFWSLEEPDLVPVLGICLGFQSLCLHHGVSVDRLPFPLHGQVRQVVTTGKDIFENMNSLDVTLYHSLYARMGGFAEEVPDLNILAWLFLDDETLSATKQVPMAVRHSRKPFWGVQFHPESCKSDTQACQRLIRRWWENSVLFNKKTGRTVQRDRLADPVVSSNGVHTLPDVARTMLDWSTSSSTRSASRVLDTESLNAEIVNEHLNVPGSPNVLFQSNGRYSVISVPSPGSWRLEYTAQSEKLLLEQLPSGHRTENDPDPHSDRAEAVLSVSQFWDSLRYLMEVKKVDVGPGSLPFWGGFLGYFSYEMGLACLAHPKTSPDLLSHDEDAPGPAKSVFEDPPDASLLWTERSIVLDNETLKITIQSTRSSDDLPGGWLDQVSQLLTELSRNHDSLNTKKEDVADTEFLDSLLQQSTTDFPNKEVYRQQFDACMAELKAGESYELCLTTETSVVFQTPEKDQSALPWKLYKRLRGYNPATFSAYANLGNVKVISSSPECFLNWDRHSTLEMKPMKGTVRKTADMTLDKAKEILSSTKEMAENLMIADLIRHDLYGICGSGRVQVKKLLEVEDHGRVYQMITHVKGEVDHRTPGVSVRDMPQLRTPTMSVHGLTALQKCLPPGSMTGAPKERSCMHLCHIENRKRGIFSGVMGFLDLGGAGSFSVLIRTGFTCTNDNCDSQVWRIGAGGAITVLSTVDGEWEEMLTKLQTVRNIFSPSSNARDITSQV
;
A
#
# COMPACT_ATOMS: atom_id res chain seq x y z
N MET A 1 32.62 5.89 -0.73
CA MET A 1 33.44 5.09 -1.67
C MET A 1 33.33 3.62 -1.31
N ALA A 2 32.44 2.92 -2.00
CA ALA A 2 32.40 1.47 -2.11
C ALA A 2 32.24 1.19 -3.63
N PRO A 3 32.96 0.19 -4.17
CA PRO A 3 33.19 0.09 -5.61
C PRO A 3 32.01 -0.53 -6.36
N LEU A 4 31.89 -0.09 -7.61
CA LEU A 4 31.13 -0.70 -8.70
C LEU A 4 31.32 -2.22 -8.74
N LEU A 5 30.22 -2.96 -8.64
CA LEU A 5 30.10 -4.34 -9.12
C LEU A 5 29.20 -4.21 -10.37
N GLY A 6 29.68 -4.38 -11.59
CA GLY A 6 30.38 -5.55 -12.09
C GLY A 6 29.40 -6.26 -13.04
N THR A 7 29.43 -5.85 -14.30
CA THR A 7 28.66 -6.46 -15.41
C THR A 7 28.93 -7.96 -15.45
N TRP A 8 27.89 -8.78 -15.28
CA TRP A 8 27.96 -10.20 -15.56
C TRP A 8 27.34 -10.47 -16.93
N ASP A 9 28.19 -10.98 -17.81
CA ASP A 9 27.91 -11.31 -19.20
C ASP A 9 26.83 -12.39 -19.35
N ASP A 10 26.07 -12.22 -20.43
CA ASP A 10 25.11 -13.15 -21.00
C ASP A 10 25.65 -14.59 -21.09
N ALA A 11 25.03 -15.50 -20.33
CA ALA A 11 25.08 -16.92 -20.64
C ALA A 11 23.95 -17.25 -21.63
N SER A 12 24.33 -17.45 -22.88
CA SER A 12 23.46 -17.95 -23.95
C SER A 12 22.84 -19.33 -23.62
N PRO A 13 21.66 -19.65 -24.16
CA PRO A 13 20.92 -20.87 -23.84
C PRO A 13 21.45 -22.05 -24.66
N GLY A 14 21.78 -23.17 -24.01
CA GLY A 14 22.16 -24.39 -24.73
C GLY A 14 22.42 -25.58 -23.82
N GLY A 15 21.48 -26.54 -23.82
CA GLY A 15 21.67 -27.83 -23.15
C GLY A 15 20.37 -28.58 -22.91
N ALA A 16 19.66 -28.93 -23.99
CA ALA A 16 18.52 -29.84 -23.91
C ALA A 16 18.97 -31.22 -23.38
N VAL A 17 18.51 -31.57 -22.18
CA VAL A 17 18.56 -32.95 -21.68
C VAL A 17 17.25 -33.61 -22.06
N ALA A 18 17.35 -34.57 -22.98
CA ALA A 18 16.23 -35.40 -23.40
C ALA A 18 15.66 -36.18 -22.21
N SER A 19 14.43 -35.86 -21.81
CA SER A 19 13.60 -36.76 -21.02
C SER A 19 12.67 -37.50 -21.97
N SER A 20 12.90 -38.80 -22.10
CA SER A 20 11.98 -39.71 -22.77
C SER A 20 10.87 -40.13 -21.80
N SER A 21 9.64 -40.01 -22.29
CA SER A 21 8.44 -40.81 -22.01
C SER A 21 7.21 -40.07 -21.46
N GLY A 22 6.35 -39.69 -22.41
CA GLY A 22 4.92 -39.98 -22.37
C GLY A 22 4.04 -39.19 -21.39
N TYR A 23 3.60 -38.00 -21.81
CA TYR A 23 2.24 -37.50 -21.57
C TYR A 23 1.88 -36.53 -22.71
N GLU A 24 1.24 -37.06 -23.75
CA GLU A 24 0.54 -36.26 -24.77
C GLU A 24 -0.82 -35.81 -24.19
N ASP A 25 -1.22 -34.57 -24.53
CA ASP A 25 -2.46 -33.85 -24.22
C ASP A 25 -2.79 -33.60 -22.74
N SER A 26 -2.22 -32.53 -22.14
CA SER A 26 -2.81 -31.94 -20.93
C SER A 26 -3.57 -30.66 -21.27
N THR A 27 -4.89 -30.78 -21.46
CA THR A 27 -5.80 -29.63 -21.36
C THR A 27 -5.56 -28.92 -20.03
N GLN A 28 -5.40 -27.58 -20.05
CA GLN A 28 -5.27 -26.78 -18.83
C GLN A 28 -6.46 -27.05 -17.88
N GLY A 29 -6.17 -27.29 -16.60
CA GLY A 29 -7.19 -27.51 -15.58
C GLY A 29 -7.89 -26.22 -15.17
N ASN A 30 -9.09 -26.32 -14.58
CA ASN A 30 -9.83 -25.17 -14.08
C ASN A 30 -10.08 -25.33 -12.57
N ILE A 31 -9.68 -24.33 -11.78
CA ILE A 31 -9.89 -24.30 -10.34
C ILE A 31 -10.78 -23.11 -9.99
N LEU A 32 -11.81 -23.35 -9.19
CA LEU A 32 -12.59 -22.29 -8.56
C LEU A 32 -11.94 -21.94 -7.22
N TYR A 33 -11.70 -20.66 -6.97
CA TYR A 33 -11.21 -20.14 -5.70
C TYR A 33 -12.29 -19.26 -5.06
N VAL A 34 -12.60 -19.52 -3.79
CA VAL A 34 -13.54 -18.70 -3.02
C VAL A 34 -12.75 -17.83 -2.05
N ASP A 35 -12.78 -16.52 -2.28
CA ASP A 35 -12.08 -15.49 -1.50
C ASP A 35 -12.97 -14.95 -0.39
N ALA A 36 -12.49 -15.04 0.86
CA ALA A 36 -13.15 -14.47 2.03
C ALA A 36 -12.56 -13.11 2.43
N TYR A 37 -12.16 -12.31 1.43
CA TYR A 37 -11.59 -10.96 1.62
C TYR A 37 -10.30 -10.97 2.45
N ASP A 38 -9.49 -12.03 2.32
CA ASP A 38 -8.19 -12.12 2.99
C ASP A 38 -7.10 -11.43 2.19
N SER A 39 -6.15 -10.80 2.89
CA SER A 39 -5.01 -10.11 2.25
C SER A 39 -3.92 -11.04 1.75
N PHE A 40 -4.12 -12.36 1.75
CA PHE A 40 -3.20 -13.34 1.16
C PHE A 40 -3.85 -14.16 0.04
N SER A 41 -5.11 -13.90 -0.33
CA SER A 41 -5.84 -14.70 -1.33
C SER A 41 -5.13 -14.83 -2.69
N TYR A 42 -4.64 -13.73 -3.26
CA TYR A 42 -3.91 -13.77 -4.53
C TYR A 42 -2.52 -14.40 -4.43
N ASN A 43 -1.92 -14.50 -3.24
CA ASN A 43 -0.72 -15.32 -3.05
C ASN A 43 -1.03 -16.81 -3.24
N VAL A 44 -2.20 -17.26 -2.74
CA VAL A 44 -2.66 -18.65 -2.95
C VAL A 44 -2.97 -18.88 -4.42
N VAL A 45 -3.69 -17.96 -5.07
CA VAL A 45 -3.99 -18.04 -6.51
C VAL A 45 -2.71 -18.14 -7.32
N ALA A 46 -1.73 -17.26 -7.07
CA ALA A 46 -0.45 -17.29 -7.75
C ALA A 46 0.33 -18.58 -7.47
N MET A 47 0.36 -19.06 -6.23
CA MET A 47 0.97 -20.34 -5.89
C MET A 47 0.33 -21.49 -6.68
N ILE A 48 -0.99 -21.49 -6.87
CA ILE A 48 -1.69 -22.52 -7.65
C ILE A 48 -1.29 -22.44 -9.13
N GLU A 49 -1.42 -21.26 -9.75
CA GLU A 49 -1.15 -21.07 -11.19
C GLU A 49 0.33 -21.24 -11.54
N ASP A 50 1.25 -20.88 -10.64
CA ASP A 50 2.70 -21.04 -10.85
C ASP A 50 3.17 -22.49 -10.71
N ASN A 51 2.40 -23.34 -10.02
CA ASN A 51 2.81 -24.71 -9.72
C ASN A 51 2.02 -25.79 -10.45
N LEU A 52 0.85 -25.44 -10.97
CA LEU A 52 -0.05 -26.34 -11.66
C LEU A 52 -0.34 -25.81 -13.06
N ASN A 53 -0.57 -26.71 -14.02
CA ASN A 53 -1.14 -26.33 -15.32
C ASN A 53 -2.67 -26.11 -15.18
N ALA A 54 -3.06 -25.10 -14.42
CA ALA A 54 -4.45 -24.77 -14.12
C ALA A 54 -4.70 -23.26 -14.17
N LYS A 55 -5.90 -22.85 -14.61
CA LYS A 55 -6.40 -21.48 -14.53
C LYS A 55 -7.30 -21.35 -13.30
N VAL A 56 -7.16 -20.26 -12.55
CA VAL A 56 -8.01 -19.99 -11.39
C VAL A 56 -9.10 -18.98 -11.74
N THR A 57 -10.33 -19.27 -11.33
CA THR A 57 -11.46 -18.33 -11.33
C THR A 57 -11.80 -17.98 -9.90
N VAL A 58 -11.89 -16.69 -9.57
CA VAL A 58 -12.16 -16.22 -8.21
C VAL A 58 -13.61 -15.79 -8.08
N LEU A 59 -14.27 -16.24 -7.01
CA LEU A 59 -15.53 -15.71 -6.49
C LEU A 59 -15.32 -15.23 -5.05
N THR A 60 -16.05 -14.21 -4.63
CA THR A 60 -16.08 -13.81 -3.22
C THR A 60 -17.10 -14.65 -2.44
N ILE A 61 -16.93 -14.76 -1.13
CA ILE A 61 -17.84 -15.52 -0.24
C ILE A 61 -19.31 -15.06 -0.30
N ASP A 62 -19.57 -13.82 -0.71
CA ASP A 62 -20.90 -13.21 -0.83
C ASP A 62 -21.39 -13.12 -2.30
N SER A 63 -20.72 -13.82 -3.21
CA SER A 63 -21.15 -13.98 -4.59
C SER A 63 -22.43 -14.80 -4.68
N GLU A 64 -23.31 -14.45 -5.62
CA GLU A 64 -24.47 -15.27 -5.96
C GLU A 64 -24.09 -16.31 -7.01
N TRP A 65 -24.71 -17.49 -6.95
CA TRP A 65 -24.51 -18.51 -7.96
C TRP A 65 -25.05 -18.04 -9.32
N PRO A 66 -24.26 -18.13 -10.42
CA PRO A 66 -24.73 -17.72 -11.73
C PRO A 66 -26.03 -18.43 -12.13
N ASN A 67 -27.08 -17.63 -12.45
CA ASN A 67 -28.44 -18.11 -12.72
C ASN A 67 -29.07 -18.96 -11.60
N GLY A 68 -28.59 -18.82 -10.35
CA GLY A 68 -28.99 -19.66 -9.22
C GLY A 68 -28.55 -21.12 -9.32
N ASN A 69 -27.67 -21.47 -10.26
CA ASN A 69 -27.31 -22.85 -10.57
C ASN A 69 -25.86 -23.19 -10.16
N MET A 70 -25.65 -23.41 -8.86
CA MET A 70 -24.36 -23.86 -8.33
C MET A 70 -23.87 -25.13 -9.03
N LYS A 71 -24.71 -26.18 -9.12
CA LYS A 71 -24.29 -27.49 -9.65
C LYS A 71 -23.79 -27.41 -11.09
N GLY A 72 -24.53 -26.71 -11.95
CA GLY A 72 -24.13 -26.48 -13.34
C GLY A 72 -22.89 -25.60 -13.46
N PHE A 73 -22.71 -24.64 -12.56
CA PHE A 73 -21.50 -23.83 -12.49
C PHE A 73 -20.27 -24.66 -12.10
N LEU A 74 -20.39 -25.52 -11.09
CA LEU A 74 -19.31 -26.39 -10.62
C LEU A 74 -18.86 -27.43 -11.67
N GLN A 75 -19.69 -27.76 -12.65
CA GLN A 75 -19.30 -28.65 -13.76
C GLN A 75 -18.19 -28.08 -14.64
N GLN A 76 -17.86 -26.79 -14.51
CA GLN A 76 -16.79 -26.13 -15.27
C GLN A 76 -15.41 -26.25 -14.60
N PHE A 77 -15.35 -26.78 -13.37
CA PHE A 77 -14.15 -26.82 -12.55
C PHE A 77 -13.75 -28.26 -12.21
N ASP A 78 -12.44 -28.50 -12.26
CA ASP A 78 -11.80 -29.75 -11.85
C ASP A 78 -11.69 -29.84 -10.32
N ALA A 79 -11.50 -28.71 -9.64
CA ALA A 79 -11.39 -28.63 -8.19
C ALA A 79 -11.79 -27.25 -7.65
N VAL A 80 -11.97 -27.17 -6.34
CA VAL A 80 -12.30 -25.94 -5.61
C VAL A 80 -11.30 -25.70 -4.50
N VAL A 81 -10.91 -24.45 -4.28
CA VAL A 81 -10.15 -24.01 -3.12
C VAL A 81 -10.98 -22.99 -2.35
N LEU A 82 -11.21 -23.24 -1.06
CA LEU A 82 -11.84 -22.28 -0.15
C LEU A 82 -10.73 -21.58 0.62
N GLY A 83 -10.58 -20.28 0.37
CA GLY A 83 -9.48 -19.48 0.86
C GLY A 83 -9.48 -19.24 2.37
N PRO A 84 -8.39 -18.63 2.88
CA PRO A 84 -8.36 -18.06 4.22
C PRO A 84 -9.30 -16.84 4.31
N GLY A 85 -9.57 -16.39 5.52
CA GLY A 85 -10.43 -15.25 5.81
C GLY A 85 -10.39 -14.87 7.29
N PRO A 86 -10.72 -13.62 7.63
CA PRO A 86 -10.92 -13.20 9.01
C PRO A 86 -12.25 -13.75 9.58
N GLY A 87 -12.45 -13.56 10.87
CA GLY A 87 -13.70 -13.85 11.56
C GLY A 87 -13.83 -15.30 12.02
N HIS A 88 -15.06 -15.77 12.19
CA HIS A 88 -15.36 -17.07 12.80
C HIS A 88 -16.21 -17.96 11.89
N PRO A 89 -15.90 -19.26 11.73
CA PRO A 89 -16.66 -20.15 10.84
C PRO A 89 -18.11 -20.40 11.26
N GLU A 90 -18.47 -20.13 12.52
CA GLU A 90 -19.86 -20.19 13.00
C GLU A 90 -20.69 -19.00 12.54
N ASN A 91 -20.06 -17.87 12.22
CA ASN A 91 -20.74 -16.71 11.66
C ASN A 91 -21.00 -16.95 10.17
N PRO A 92 -22.27 -17.06 9.73
CA PRO A 92 -22.58 -17.32 8.33
C PRO A 92 -22.05 -16.26 7.36
N GLN A 93 -21.87 -15.02 7.81
CA GLN A 93 -21.36 -13.92 6.98
C GLN A 93 -19.87 -14.05 6.68
N ASP A 94 -19.08 -14.63 7.60
CA ASP A 94 -17.63 -14.77 7.41
C ASP A 94 -17.28 -15.94 6.45
N VAL A 95 -18.18 -16.93 6.31
CA VAL A 95 -17.97 -18.10 5.45
C VAL A 95 -18.77 -18.07 4.15
N GLY A 96 -19.93 -17.43 4.12
CA GLY A 96 -20.79 -17.31 2.94
C GLY A 96 -20.97 -18.63 2.17
N ILE A 97 -20.75 -18.59 0.86
CA ILE A 97 -20.90 -19.74 -0.05
C ILE A 97 -19.94 -20.92 0.23
N MET A 98 -18.91 -20.76 1.08
CA MET A 98 -18.02 -21.87 1.44
C MET A 98 -18.77 -23.08 2.01
N ARG A 99 -19.87 -22.83 2.75
CA ARG A 99 -20.68 -23.87 3.39
C ARG A 99 -21.40 -24.78 2.41
N ASP A 100 -21.69 -24.27 1.21
CA ASP A 100 -22.45 -25.00 0.19
C ASP A 100 -21.64 -26.21 -0.32
N PHE A 101 -20.31 -26.11 -0.32
CA PHE A 101 -19.42 -27.15 -0.83
C PHE A 101 -19.36 -28.39 0.06
N TRP A 102 -19.39 -28.22 1.39
CA TRP A 102 -19.27 -29.34 2.33
C TRP A 102 -20.50 -30.26 2.33
N SER A 103 -21.65 -29.70 1.92
CA SER A 103 -22.93 -30.41 1.80
C SER A 103 -23.08 -31.17 0.48
N LEU A 104 -22.11 -31.10 -0.44
CA LEU A 104 -22.19 -31.79 -1.73
C LEU A 104 -22.22 -33.32 -1.55
N GLU A 105 -23.04 -33.97 -2.36
CA GLU A 105 -23.21 -35.43 -2.43
C GLU A 105 -23.08 -35.91 -3.89
N GLU A 106 -22.95 -37.21 -4.12
CA GLU A 106 -22.93 -37.76 -5.48
C GLU A 106 -24.28 -37.49 -6.20
N PRO A 107 -24.26 -37.13 -7.51
CA PRO A 107 -23.12 -37.06 -8.44
C PRO A 107 -22.41 -35.69 -8.48
N ASP A 108 -22.79 -34.74 -7.63
CA ASP A 108 -22.34 -33.34 -7.71
C ASP A 108 -20.98 -33.07 -7.04
N LEU A 109 -20.42 -34.06 -6.32
CA LEU A 109 -19.12 -33.96 -5.65
C LEU A 109 -18.01 -33.43 -6.58
N VAL A 110 -17.25 -32.49 -6.03
CA VAL A 110 -16.03 -31.91 -6.62
C VAL A 110 -14.92 -31.96 -5.56
N PRO A 111 -13.65 -32.18 -5.93
CA PRO A 111 -12.52 -32.06 -5.00
C PRO A 111 -12.43 -30.65 -4.39
N VAL A 112 -12.21 -30.57 -3.08
CA VAL A 112 -12.13 -29.29 -2.35
C VAL A 112 -10.91 -29.26 -1.42
N LEU A 113 -10.19 -28.13 -1.40
CA LEU A 113 -9.16 -27.80 -0.39
C LEU A 113 -9.59 -26.56 0.40
N GLY A 114 -9.75 -26.67 1.71
CA GLY A 114 -9.93 -25.53 2.60
C GLY A 114 -8.60 -25.04 3.20
N ILE A 115 -8.35 -23.74 3.19
CA ILE A 115 -7.15 -23.12 3.79
C ILE A 115 -7.59 -22.20 4.92
N CYS A 116 -6.97 -22.30 6.10
CA CYS A 116 -7.28 -21.51 7.30
C CYS A 116 -8.79 -21.50 7.62
N LEU A 117 -9.52 -20.41 7.32
CA LEU A 117 -10.98 -20.35 7.50
C LEU A 117 -11.72 -21.44 6.72
N GLY A 118 -11.29 -21.77 5.49
CA GLY A 118 -11.83 -22.90 4.74
C GLY A 118 -11.63 -24.25 5.45
N PHE A 119 -10.48 -24.45 6.10
CA PHE A 119 -10.23 -25.65 6.94
C PHE A 119 -11.12 -25.66 8.19
N GLN A 120 -11.28 -24.52 8.85
CA GLN A 120 -12.12 -24.39 10.04
C GLN A 120 -13.59 -24.63 9.70
N SER A 121 -14.05 -24.11 8.57
CA SER A 121 -15.39 -24.34 8.02
C SER A 121 -15.66 -25.83 7.75
N LEU A 122 -14.69 -26.53 7.15
CA LEU A 122 -14.77 -27.98 6.95
C LEU A 122 -14.90 -28.73 8.29
N CYS A 123 -14.04 -28.42 9.26
CA CYS A 123 -14.08 -29.06 10.57
C CYS A 123 -15.42 -28.84 11.27
N LEU A 124 -15.90 -27.59 11.29
CA LEU A 124 -17.17 -27.22 11.91
C LEU A 124 -18.36 -27.94 11.26
N HIS A 125 -18.39 -28.03 9.93
CA HIS A 125 -19.45 -28.74 9.20
C HIS A 125 -19.55 -30.22 9.61
N HIS A 126 -18.42 -30.86 9.92
CA HIS A 126 -18.35 -32.25 10.37
C HIS A 126 -18.38 -32.40 11.90
N GLY A 127 -18.90 -31.40 12.62
CA GLY A 127 -19.19 -31.50 14.05
C GLY A 127 -17.98 -31.26 14.97
N VAL A 128 -16.85 -30.78 14.44
CA VAL A 128 -15.70 -30.40 15.26
C VAL A 128 -15.82 -28.93 15.66
N SER A 129 -15.90 -28.67 16.96
CA SER A 129 -15.96 -27.28 17.45
C SER A 129 -14.68 -26.51 17.13
N VAL A 130 -14.82 -25.22 16.85
CA VAL A 130 -13.70 -24.31 16.63
C VAL A 130 -13.57 -23.42 17.87
N ASP A 131 -12.41 -23.48 18.53
CA ASP A 131 -12.13 -22.76 19.77
C ASP A 131 -10.96 -21.80 19.60
N ARG A 132 -10.77 -20.91 20.58
CA ARG A 132 -9.63 -19.99 20.61
C ARG A 132 -8.36 -20.72 21.06
N LEU A 133 -7.25 -20.42 20.40
CA LEU A 133 -5.93 -20.82 20.86
C LEU A 133 -5.61 -20.17 22.22
N PRO A 134 -4.73 -20.78 23.04
CA PRO A 134 -4.25 -20.15 24.27
C PRO A 134 -3.63 -18.77 24.02
N PHE A 135 -2.92 -18.64 22.89
CA PHE A 135 -2.41 -17.39 22.35
C PHE A 135 -2.44 -17.46 20.82
N PRO A 136 -2.77 -16.36 20.11
CA PRO A 136 -2.73 -16.33 18.65
C PRO A 136 -1.31 -16.49 18.09
N LEU A 137 -1.21 -17.04 16.88
CA LEU A 137 0.06 -17.38 16.23
C LEU A 137 0.40 -16.51 15.01
N HIS A 138 -0.17 -15.29 14.95
CA HIS A 138 -0.08 -14.40 13.78
C HIS A 138 1.36 -14.11 13.34
N GLY A 139 1.69 -14.41 12.08
CA GLY A 139 3.00 -14.19 11.47
C GLY A 139 4.12 -15.08 12.00
N GLN A 140 3.79 -16.13 12.77
CA GLN A 140 4.78 -17.00 13.38
C GLN A 140 5.06 -18.22 12.50
N VAL A 141 6.35 -18.52 12.32
CA VAL A 141 6.79 -19.76 11.67
C VAL A 141 6.86 -20.87 12.71
N ARG A 142 6.24 -22.00 12.42
CA ARG A 142 6.24 -23.19 13.27
C ARG A 142 6.45 -24.45 12.44
N GLN A 143 7.11 -25.41 13.04
CA GLN A 143 7.24 -26.74 12.46
C GLN A 143 5.98 -27.55 12.75
N VAL A 144 5.37 -28.09 11.70
CA VAL A 144 4.21 -28.97 11.75
C VAL A 144 4.67 -30.39 11.47
N VAL A 145 4.23 -31.35 12.28
CA VAL A 145 4.50 -32.79 12.10
C VAL A 145 3.37 -33.39 11.30
N THR A 146 3.68 -34.28 10.35
CA THR A 146 2.66 -34.89 9.48
C THR A 146 2.68 -36.42 9.57
N THR A 147 1.63 -37.04 9.03
CA THR A 147 1.53 -38.49 8.87
C THR A 147 2.50 -39.08 7.81
N GLY A 148 3.12 -38.24 6.98
CA GLY A 148 3.94 -38.68 5.84
C GLY A 148 3.14 -39.38 4.73
N LYS A 149 1.82 -39.20 4.70
CA LYS A 149 0.86 -39.87 3.81
C LYS A 149 -0.04 -38.86 3.11
N ASP A 150 -0.79 -39.33 2.11
CA ASP A 150 -1.77 -38.52 1.35
C ASP A 150 -1.09 -37.27 0.74
N ILE A 151 -1.66 -36.07 0.88
CA ILE A 151 -1.03 -34.81 0.42
C ILE A 151 0.33 -34.52 1.07
N PHE A 152 0.72 -35.23 2.14
CA PHE A 152 2.03 -35.13 2.80
C PHE A 152 2.94 -36.33 2.52
N GLU A 153 2.70 -37.10 1.46
CA GLU A 153 3.53 -38.26 1.12
C GLU A 153 5.03 -37.93 1.13
N ASN A 154 5.80 -38.67 1.93
CA ASN A 154 7.25 -38.47 2.16
C ASN A 154 7.64 -37.14 2.83
N MET A 155 6.74 -36.47 3.55
CA MET A 155 7.03 -35.22 4.28
C MET A 155 6.72 -35.37 5.76
N ASN A 156 7.69 -35.79 6.59
CA ASN A 156 7.45 -36.03 8.03
C ASN A 156 7.18 -34.75 8.84
N SER A 157 7.76 -33.64 8.41
CA SER A 157 7.51 -32.32 8.99
C SER A 157 7.79 -31.24 7.95
N LEU A 158 7.25 -30.04 8.19
CA LEU A 158 7.50 -28.85 7.38
C LEU A 158 7.34 -27.58 8.23
N ASP A 159 8.13 -26.56 7.90
CA ASP A 159 7.99 -25.24 8.51
C ASP A 159 6.95 -24.42 7.75
N VAL A 160 5.97 -23.87 8.46
CA VAL A 160 4.86 -23.12 7.87
C VAL A 160 4.56 -21.86 8.68
N THR A 161 4.13 -20.81 7.99
CA THR A 161 3.62 -19.58 8.62
C THR A 161 2.17 -19.77 9.06
N LEU A 162 1.87 -19.27 10.25
CA LEU A 162 0.55 -19.31 10.86
C LEU A 162 -0.04 -17.90 10.99
N TYR A 163 -1.33 -17.76 10.70
CA TYR A 163 -2.08 -16.51 10.88
C TYR A 163 -3.37 -16.69 11.69
N HIS A 164 -3.55 -17.84 12.34
CA HIS A 164 -4.82 -18.16 12.99
C HIS A 164 -4.82 -17.87 14.50
N SER A 165 -5.96 -17.36 14.98
CA SER A 165 -6.34 -17.27 16.40
C SER A 165 -7.22 -18.43 16.86
N LEU A 166 -7.89 -19.06 15.90
CA LEU A 166 -8.86 -20.13 16.12
C LEU A 166 -8.24 -21.47 15.71
N TYR A 167 -8.73 -22.57 16.30
CA TYR A 167 -8.32 -23.91 15.93
C TYR A 167 -9.48 -24.90 16.07
N ALA A 168 -9.45 -25.95 15.26
CA ALA A 168 -10.40 -27.07 15.38
C ALA A 168 -10.04 -27.91 16.62
N ARG A 169 -10.92 -27.93 17.64
CA ARG A 169 -10.75 -28.76 18.83
C ARG A 169 -11.19 -30.19 18.55
N MET A 170 -10.23 -30.99 18.08
CA MET A 170 -10.35 -32.44 18.08
C MET A 170 -9.81 -32.98 19.40
N GLY A 171 -10.46 -33.99 19.99
CA GLY A 171 -9.99 -34.60 21.23
C GLY A 171 -8.57 -35.16 21.10
N GLY A 172 -7.92 -35.44 22.23
CA GLY A 172 -6.57 -36.03 22.25
C GLY A 172 -6.49 -37.34 21.46
N PHE A 173 -5.28 -37.87 21.28
CA PHE A 173 -4.85 -39.02 20.43
C PHE A 173 -5.82 -40.21 20.16
N ALA A 174 -6.93 -40.37 20.88
CA ALA A 174 -7.90 -41.45 20.80
C ALA A 174 -9.37 -41.05 20.48
N GLU A 175 -9.72 -39.76 20.34
CA GLU A 175 -11.07 -39.39 19.87
C GLU A 175 -11.14 -39.41 18.35
N GLU A 176 -11.73 -40.47 17.79
CA GLU A 176 -12.09 -40.51 16.37
C GLU A 176 -13.14 -39.43 16.10
N VAL A 177 -12.77 -38.43 15.31
CA VAL A 177 -13.75 -37.52 14.71
C VAL A 177 -14.43 -38.28 13.58
N PRO A 178 -15.76 -38.47 13.63
CA PRO A 178 -16.49 -39.13 12.56
C PRO A 178 -16.17 -38.45 11.23
N ASP A 179 -15.78 -39.25 10.24
CA ASP A 179 -15.52 -38.83 8.86
C ASP A 179 -14.31 -37.90 8.60
N LEU A 180 -13.48 -37.54 9.58
CA LEU A 180 -12.25 -36.75 9.36
C LEU A 180 -10.98 -37.48 9.85
N ASN A 181 -10.03 -37.68 8.95
CA ASN A 181 -8.69 -38.19 9.26
C ASN A 181 -7.71 -37.02 9.41
N ILE A 182 -7.05 -36.90 10.56
CA ILE A 182 -6.01 -35.88 10.76
C ILE A 182 -4.73 -36.27 10.03
N LEU A 183 -4.16 -35.34 9.28
CA LEU A 183 -2.96 -35.54 8.48
C LEU A 183 -1.72 -34.84 9.06
N ALA A 184 -1.90 -33.79 9.88
CA ALA A 184 -0.81 -33.01 10.45
C ALA A 184 -1.17 -32.36 11.79
N TRP A 185 -0.16 -32.09 12.62
CA TRP A 185 -0.29 -31.53 13.97
C TRP A 185 0.78 -30.48 14.29
N LEU A 186 0.37 -29.49 15.08
CA LEU A 186 1.24 -28.58 15.80
C LEU A 186 1.18 -28.93 17.29
N PHE A 187 2.34 -28.93 17.95
CA PHE A 187 2.45 -29.13 19.39
C PHE A 187 2.73 -27.79 20.04
N LEU A 188 1.84 -27.36 20.95
CA LEU A 188 1.97 -26.14 21.72
C LEU A 188 2.22 -26.50 23.18
N ASP A 189 3.28 -25.97 23.76
CA ASP A 189 3.51 -26.07 25.19
C ASP A 189 2.64 -25.05 25.91
N ASP A 190 1.70 -25.53 26.72
CA ASP A 190 0.87 -24.68 27.56
C ASP A 190 1.50 -24.64 28.97
N GLU A 191 2.19 -23.54 29.27
CA GLU A 191 2.82 -23.30 30.57
C GLU A 191 1.81 -23.37 31.74
N THR A 192 0.52 -23.16 31.47
CA THR A 192 -0.53 -23.16 32.50
C THR A 192 -1.09 -24.54 32.81
N LEU A 193 -1.00 -25.50 31.88
CA LEU A 193 -1.64 -26.82 31.99
C LEU A 193 -0.67 -27.99 32.20
N SER A 194 0.65 -27.76 32.25
CA SER A 194 1.67 -28.84 32.36
C SER A 194 1.47 -29.97 31.34
N ALA A 195 0.87 -29.66 30.19
CA ALA A 195 0.52 -30.61 29.14
C ALA A 195 0.69 -29.95 27.76
N THR A 196 1.36 -30.65 26.84
CA THR A 196 1.49 -30.21 25.45
C THR A 196 0.14 -30.36 24.74
N LYS A 197 -0.40 -29.24 24.27
CA LYS A 197 -1.65 -29.18 23.51
C LYS A 197 -1.35 -29.54 22.05
N GLN A 198 -2.06 -30.55 21.55
CA GLN A 198 -1.97 -30.97 20.15
C GLN A 198 -3.05 -30.25 19.34
N VAL A 199 -2.63 -29.52 18.30
CA VAL A 199 -3.50 -28.74 17.42
C VAL A 199 -3.51 -29.37 16.03
N PRO A 200 -4.67 -29.81 15.51
CA PRO A 200 -4.77 -30.31 14.14
C PRO A 200 -4.43 -29.22 13.13
N MET A 201 -3.54 -29.54 12.19
CA MET A 201 -3.05 -28.60 11.16
C MET A 201 -3.46 -28.99 9.74
N ALA A 202 -3.91 -30.23 9.55
CA ALA A 202 -4.49 -30.67 8.28
C ALA A 202 -5.43 -31.87 8.48
N VAL A 203 -6.47 -31.95 7.66
CA VAL A 203 -7.43 -33.07 7.68
C VAL A 203 -7.78 -33.53 6.26
N ARG A 204 -8.23 -34.78 6.16
CA ARG A 204 -8.84 -35.38 4.98
C ARG A 204 -10.13 -36.05 5.40
N HIS A 205 -11.24 -35.69 4.76
CA HIS A 205 -12.51 -36.38 4.95
C HIS A 205 -12.37 -37.87 4.60
N SER A 206 -13.06 -38.80 5.25
CA SER A 206 -12.81 -40.25 5.07
C SER A 206 -13.37 -40.79 3.74
N ARG A 207 -14.41 -40.15 3.20
CA ARG A 207 -15.11 -40.58 1.96
C ARG A 207 -15.06 -39.55 0.83
N LYS A 208 -15.66 -38.37 1.04
CA LYS A 208 -15.67 -37.23 0.10
C LYS A 208 -14.26 -36.69 -0.21
N PRO A 209 -14.00 -36.14 -1.41
CA PRO A 209 -12.69 -35.62 -1.81
C PRO A 209 -12.39 -34.25 -1.20
N PHE A 210 -12.47 -34.14 0.13
CA PHE A 210 -12.29 -32.89 0.87
C PHE A 210 -11.02 -32.96 1.72
N TRP A 211 -10.20 -31.93 1.58
CA TRP A 211 -8.99 -31.70 2.36
C TRP A 211 -9.05 -30.33 3.01
N GLY A 212 -8.29 -30.13 4.08
CA GLY A 212 -8.02 -28.80 4.57
C GLY A 212 -6.68 -28.68 5.29
N VAL A 213 -6.12 -27.48 5.30
CA VAL A 213 -4.90 -27.10 6.03
C VAL A 213 -5.14 -25.81 6.82
N GLN A 214 -4.66 -25.75 8.06
CA GLN A 214 -4.85 -24.59 8.95
C GLN A 214 -3.80 -23.49 8.73
N PHE A 215 -2.67 -23.82 8.12
CA PHE A 215 -1.54 -22.92 7.87
C PHE A 215 -1.60 -22.30 6.46
N HIS A 216 -0.72 -21.33 6.20
CA HIS A 216 -0.64 -20.59 4.93
C HIS A 216 0.53 -21.09 4.06
N PRO A 217 0.29 -22.05 3.15
CA PRO A 217 1.34 -22.61 2.28
C PRO A 217 1.99 -21.58 1.35
N GLU A 218 1.31 -20.48 1.07
CA GLU A 218 1.71 -19.42 0.15
C GLU A 218 2.63 -18.34 0.76
N SER A 219 2.72 -18.30 2.09
CA SER A 219 3.51 -17.29 2.82
C SER A 219 4.99 -17.37 2.49
N CYS A 220 5.70 -16.22 2.49
CA CYS A 220 7.12 -16.12 2.15
C CYS A 220 8.05 -17.01 2.99
N LYS A 221 7.64 -17.36 4.22
CA LYS A 221 8.46 -18.10 5.19
C LYS A 221 7.99 -19.54 5.43
N SER A 222 6.91 -19.97 4.77
CA SER A 222 6.59 -21.39 4.66
C SER A 222 7.62 -22.10 3.76
N ASP A 223 7.93 -23.36 4.05
CA ASP A 223 8.81 -24.18 3.20
C ASP A 223 8.23 -24.28 1.80
N THR A 224 8.79 -23.49 0.90
CA THR A 224 8.28 -23.34 -0.47
C THR A 224 8.25 -24.68 -1.19
N GLN A 225 9.28 -25.52 -1.05
CA GLN A 225 9.32 -26.79 -1.77
C GLN A 225 8.32 -27.79 -1.21
N ALA A 226 8.18 -27.86 0.12
CA ALA A 226 7.20 -28.74 0.75
C ALA A 226 5.77 -28.31 0.43
N CYS A 227 5.46 -27.00 0.49
CA CYS A 227 4.14 -26.47 0.20
C CYS A 227 3.77 -26.63 -1.29
N GLN A 228 4.71 -26.42 -2.21
CA GLN A 228 4.49 -26.71 -3.63
C GLN A 228 4.20 -28.19 -3.89
N ARG A 229 4.92 -29.11 -3.22
CA ARG A 229 4.65 -30.55 -3.30
C ARG A 229 3.26 -30.89 -2.76
N LEU A 230 2.87 -30.31 -1.63
CA LEU A 230 1.54 -30.48 -1.03
C LEU A 230 0.43 -30.13 -2.03
N ILE A 231 0.51 -28.95 -2.66
CA ILE A 231 -0.50 -28.48 -3.62
C ILE A 231 -0.52 -29.37 -4.87
N ARG A 232 0.65 -29.79 -5.39
CA ARG A 232 0.72 -30.73 -6.52
C ARG A 232 0.09 -32.08 -6.18
N ARG A 233 0.35 -32.63 -5.00
CA ARG A 233 -0.26 -33.89 -4.54
C ARG A 233 -1.77 -33.78 -4.39
N TRP A 234 -2.26 -32.68 -3.81
CA TRP A 234 -3.69 -32.40 -3.75
C TRP A 234 -4.32 -32.36 -5.15
N TRP A 235 -3.67 -31.69 -6.10
CA TRP A 235 -4.14 -31.61 -7.49
C TRP A 235 -4.16 -32.99 -8.18
N GLU A 236 -3.10 -33.78 -8.04
CA GLU A 236 -3.02 -35.15 -8.56
C GLU A 236 -4.18 -36.01 -8.02
N ASN A 237 -4.43 -35.94 -6.71
CA ASN A 237 -5.54 -36.65 -6.06
C ASN A 237 -6.91 -36.17 -6.56
N SER A 238 -7.05 -34.87 -6.83
CA SER A 238 -8.28 -34.27 -7.39
C SER A 238 -8.57 -34.77 -8.80
N VAL A 239 -7.55 -34.77 -9.67
CA VAL A 239 -7.64 -35.29 -11.04
C VAL A 239 -7.93 -36.80 -11.04
N LEU A 240 -7.28 -37.57 -10.15
CA LEU A 240 -7.54 -39.00 -9.99
C LEU A 240 -8.99 -39.28 -9.53
N PHE A 241 -9.51 -38.48 -8.60
CA PHE A 241 -10.91 -38.58 -8.18
C PHE A 241 -11.85 -38.37 -9.36
N ASN A 242 -11.68 -37.28 -10.13
CA ASN A 242 -12.54 -36.98 -11.28
C ASN A 242 -12.51 -38.10 -12.34
N LYS A 243 -11.32 -38.66 -12.63
CA LYS A 243 -11.16 -39.80 -13.52
C LYS A 243 -11.89 -41.04 -13.01
N LYS A 244 -11.79 -41.35 -11.72
CA LYS A 244 -12.39 -42.54 -11.10
C LYS A 244 -13.91 -42.46 -11.04
N THR A 245 -14.48 -41.28 -10.81
CA THR A 245 -15.93 -41.06 -10.72
C THR A 245 -16.58 -40.76 -12.07
N GLY A 246 -15.79 -40.63 -13.14
CA GLY A 246 -16.30 -40.28 -14.47
C GLY A 246 -16.79 -38.84 -14.59
N ARG A 247 -16.44 -37.95 -13.63
CA ARG A 247 -16.81 -36.54 -13.67
C ARG A 247 -16.17 -35.87 -14.88
N THR A 248 -17.00 -35.35 -15.79
CA THR A 248 -16.55 -34.65 -16.99
C THR A 248 -16.66 -33.14 -16.79
N VAL A 249 -15.56 -32.42 -17.00
CA VAL A 249 -15.50 -30.96 -16.87
C VAL A 249 -15.91 -30.28 -18.17
N GLN A 250 -16.92 -29.42 -18.13
CA GLN A 250 -17.43 -28.66 -19.26
C GLN A 250 -16.59 -27.40 -19.49
N ARG A 251 -15.56 -27.51 -20.34
CA ARG A 251 -14.58 -26.41 -20.56
C ARG A 251 -15.06 -25.32 -21.52
N ASP A 252 -16.01 -25.61 -22.40
CA ASP A 252 -16.46 -24.70 -23.48
C ASP A 252 -17.32 -23.52 -22.99
N ARG A 253 -17.50 -23.34 -21.67
CA ARG A 253 -18.49 -22.42 -21.07
C ARG A 253 -17.97 -21.54 -19.93
N LEU A 254 -16.67 -21.37 -19.75
CA LEU A 254 -16.14 -20.37 -18.82
C LEU A 254 -16.43 -18.96 -19.35
N ALA A 255 -17.67 -18.52 -19.17
CA ALA A 255 -17.98 -17.10 -19.07
C ALA A 255 -17.37 -16.64 -17.74
N ASP A 256 -16.47 -15.66 -17.79
CA ASP A 256 -15.96 -15.04 -16.58
C ASP A 256 -17.17 -14.56 -15.73
N PRO A 257 -17.38 -15.08 -14.51
CA PRO A 257 -18.61 -14.85 -13.75
C PRO A 257 -18.75 -13.40 -13.27
N VAL A 258 -17.66 -12.64 -13.32
CA VAL A 258 -17.63 -11.22 -12.98
C VAL A 258 -18.01 -10.42 -14.22
N VAL A 259 -19.25 -10.61 -14.69
CA VAL A 259 -19.88 -9.62 -15.57
C VAL A 259 -20.30 -8.46 -14.68
N SER A 260 -19.32 -7.60 -14.34
CA SER A 260 -19.63 -6.21 -14.03
C SER A 260 -20.41 -5.67 -15.21
N SER A 261 -21.57 -5.07 -14.93
CA SER A 261 -22.43 -4.44 -15.93
C SER A 261 -21.57 -3.63 -16.90
N ASN A 262 -21.72 -3.91 -18.20
CA ASN A 262 -21.22 -3.07 -19.29
C ASN A 262 -21.90 -1.70 -19.26
N GLY A 263 -21.62 -0.91 -18.21
CA GLY A 263 -21.80 0.51 -18.24
C GLY A 263 -20.81 1.01 -19.27
N VAL A 264 -21.31 1.53 -20.39
CA VAL A 264 -20.51 2.39 -21.24
C VAL A 264 -20.10 3.55 -20.35
N HIS A 265 -18.88 3.50 -19.81
CA HIS A 265 -18.33 4.57 -18.98
C HIS A 265 -18.13 5.77 -19.90
N THR A 266 -19.17 6.59 -20.05
CA THR A 266 -19.07 7.90 -20.67
C THR A 266 -18.22 8.75 -19.74
N LEU A 267 -17.08 9.21 -20.25
CA LEU A 267 -16.20 10.11 -19.51
C LEU A 267 -16.97 11.36 -19.11
N PRO A 268 -16.88 11.80 -17.85
CA PRO A 268 -17.52 13.02 -17.38
C PRO A 268 -17.06 14.26 -18.14
N ASP A 269 -17.93 15.27 -18.29
CA ASP A 269 -17.59 16.55 -18.97
C ASP A 269 -16.38 17.25 -18.34
N VAL A 270 -16.17 17.09 -17.03
CA VAL A 270 -15.02 17.67 -16.32
C VAL A 270 -13.67 17.12 -16.80
N ALA A 271 -13.62 15.89 -17.34
CA ALA A 271 -12.40 15.36 -17.96
C ALA A 271 -12.00 16.19 -19.20
N ARG A 272 -12.99 16.73 -19.94
CA ARG A 272 -12.76 17.65 -21.05
C ARG A 272 -12.24 18.99 -20.54
N THR A 273 -12.81 19.52 -19.45
CA THR A 273 -12.30 20.75 -18.82
C THR A 273 -10.83 20.62 -18.42
N MET A 274 -10.44 19.50 -17.80
CA MET A 274 -9.03 19.24 -17.48
C MET A 274 -8.14 19.27 -18.73
N LEU A 275 -8.57 18.64 -19.83
CA LEU A 275 -7.84 18.61 -21.08
C LEU A 275 -7.69 19.99 -21.72
N ASP A 276 -8.76 20.79 -21.69
CA ASP A 276 -8.81 22.14 -22.25
C ASP A 276 -7.92 23.10 -21.44
N TRP A 277 -7.79 22.90 -20.13
CA TRP A 277 -6.90 23.70 -19.27
C TRP A 277 -5.42 23.29 -19.39
N SER A 278 -5.11 22.05 -19.78
CA SER A 278 -3.73 21.59 -19.99
C SER A 278 -3.12 22.20 -21.26
N THR A 279 -2.17 23.12 -21.09
CA THR A 279 -1.51 23.83 -22.20
C THR A 279 -0.37 23.05 -22.88
N SER A 280 -0.05 21.85 -22.37
CA SER A 280 0.87 20.90 -22.99
C SER A 280 0.48 20.65 -24.44
N SER A 281 1.40 21.00 -25.34
CA SER A 281 1.21 21.04 -26.79
C SER A 281 2.12 20.06 -27.53
N SER A 282 2.93 19.30 -26.81
CA SER A 282 4.02 18.48 -27.34
C SER A 282 4.00 17.09 -26.73
N THR A 283 4.18 16.06 -27.56
CA THR A 283 4.46 14.68 -27.13
C THR A 283 5.91 14.51 -26.67
N ARG A 284 6.66 15.61 -26.56
CA ARG A 284 8.06 15.67 -26.14
C ARG A 284 8.24 16.62 -24.97
N SER A 285 8.95 16.17 -23.94
CA SER A 285 9.54 17.03 -22.92
C SER A 285 10.89 17.56 -23.41
N ALA A 286 10.96 18.86 -23.66
CA ALA A 286 12.22 19.53 -23.92
C ALA A 286 12.99 19.74 -22.61
N SER A 287 14.33 19.78 -22.68
CA SER A 287 15.15 19.94 -21.48
C SER A 287 16.46 20.69 -21.72
N ARG A 288 17.01 21.25 -20.64
CA ARG A 288 18.39 21.75 -20.51
C ARG A 288 19.01 21.11 -19.28
N VAL A 289 20.30 20.78 -19.36
CA VAL A 289 21.04 20.14 -18.25
C VAL A 289 22.16 21.07 -17.82
N LEU A 290 22.31 21.20 -16.50
CA LEU A 290 23.37 21.94 -15.85
C LEU A 290 24.07 21.03 -14.84
N ASP A 291 25.39 21.12 -14.78
CA ASP A 291 26.19 20.50 -13.72
C ASP A 291 26.38 21.53 -12.60
N THR A 292 26.10 21.17 -11.35
CA THR A 292 26.39 22.07 -10.22
C THR A 292 26.58 21.31 -8.92
N GLU A 293 27.68 21.60 -8.25
CA GLU A 293 27.97 21.09 -6.89
C GLU A 293 27.44 22.02 -5.80
N SER A 294 27.00 23.24 -6.15
CA SER A 294 26.70 24.32 -5.19
C SER A 294 25.21 24.53 -4.92
N LEU A 295 24.31 24.10 -5.81
CA LEU A 295 22.86 24.29 -5.65
C LEU A 295 22.17 23.03 -5.13
N ASN A 296 21.31 23.20 -4.13
CA ASN A 296 20.42 22.16 -3.62
C ASN A 296 18.96 22.44 -4.03
N ALA A 297 18.07 21.48 -3.75
CA ALA A 297 16.66 21.57 -4.15
C ALA A 297 15.93 22.74 -3.46
N GLU A 298 16.29 23.04 -2.21
CA GLU A 298 15.71 24.13 -1.44
C GLU A 298 16.01 25.50 -2.06
N ILE A 299 17.27 25.76 -2.41
CA ILE A 299 17.70 27.02 -3.05
C ILE A 299 17.02 27.17 -4.41
N VAL A 300 17.00 26.12 -5.22
CA VAL A 300 16.35 26.15 -6.53
C VAL A 300 14.85 26.43 -6.39
N ASN A 301 14.19 25.81 -5.43
CA ASN A 301 12.77 26.04 -5.18
C ASN A 301 12.48 27.49 -4.74
N GLU A 302 13.28 28.06 -3.84
CA GLU A 302 13.12 29.45 -3.36
C GLU A 302 13.25 30.49 -4.48
N HIS A 303 14.13 30.25 -5.47
CA HIS A 303 14.36 31.20 -6.56
C HIS A 303 13.34 31.06 -7.70
N LEU A 304 12.75 29.89 -7.89
CA LEU A 304 11.81 29.64 -8.98
C LEU A 304 10.34 29.76 -8.56
N ASN A 305 10.04 29.62 -7.27
CA ASN A 305 8.68 29.66 -6.74
C ASN A 305 8.54 30.81 -5.73
N VAL A 306 7.59 31.71 -6.01
CA VAL A 306 7.29 32.83 -5.10
C VAL A 306 6.69 32.28 -3.79
N PRO A 307 7.08 32.80 -2.61
CA PRO A 307 6.48 32.39 -1.34
C PRO A 307 4.95 32.48 -1.36
N GLY A 308 4.27 31.42 -0.92
CA GLY A 308 2.80 31.30 -0.94
C GLY A 308 2.19 30.86 -2.28
N SER A 309 2.95 30.86 -3.38
CA SER A 309 2.45 30.29 -4.63
C SER A 309 2.31 28.76 -4.53
N PRO A 310 1.33 28.15 -5.22
CA PRO A 310 1.19 26.71 -5.21
C PRO A 310 2.40 26.04 -5.86
N ASN A 311 3.03 25.15 -5.10
CA ASN A 311 4.18 24.39 -5.55
C ASN A 311 4.31 23.09 -4.75
N VAL A 312 4.98 22.12 -5.35
CA VAL A 312 5.35 20.86 -4.77
C VAL A 312 6.83 20.62 -5.00
N LEU A 313 7.55 20.31 -3.91
CA LEU A 313 8.90 19.74 -3.95
C LEU A 313 8.80 18.34 -3.36
N PHE A 314 9.16 17.33 -4.15
CA PHE A 314 9.13 15.92 -3.74
C PHE A 314 10.48 15.27 -3.98
N GLN A 315 11.04 14.65 -2.94
CA GLN A 315 12.24 13.83 -3.05
C GLN A 315 11.87 12.34 -3.09
N SER A 316 12.34 11.64 -4.12
CA SER A 316 12.13 10.21 -4.34
C SER A 316 13.41 9.41 -4.13
N ASN A 317 13.34 8.35 -3.31
CA ASN A 317 14.40 7.36 -3.09
C ASN A 317 15.78 7.95 -2.68
N GLY A 318 15.83 9.16 -2.12
CA GLY A 318 17.06 9.87 -1.79
C GLY A 318 17.79 10.49 -3.00
N ARG A 319 17.51 9.99 -4.20
CA ARG A 319 18.24 10.35 -5.41
C ARG A 319 17.69 11.56 -6.14
N TYR A 320 16.38 11.61 -6.39
CA TYR A 320 15.79 12.63 -7.25
C TYR A 320 14.95 13.62 -6.45
N SER A 321 15.24 14.90 -6.59
CA SER A 321 14.40 15.99 -6.09
C SER A 321 13.64 16.62 -7.24
N VAL A 322 12.31 16.48 -7.26
CA VAL A 322 11.41 16.98 -8.29
C VAL A 322 10.72 18.25 -7.77
N ILE A 323 10.89 19.35 -8.50
CA ILE A 323 10.32 20.66 -8.18
C ILE A 323 9.32 21.03 -9.27
N SER A 324 8.07 21.31 -8.88
CA SER A 324 7.09 21.92 -9.78
C SER A 324 7.36 23.43 -9.92
N VAL A 325 7.24 23.95 -11.13
CA VAL A 325 7.25 25.40 -11.38
C VAL A 325 5.95 25.80 -12.07
N PRO A 326 5.22 26.81 -11.58
CA PRO A 326 4.01 27.30 -12.22
C PRO A 326 4.22 27.71 -13.68
N SER A 327 3.24 27.39 -14.53
CA SER A 327 3.20 27.73 -15.95
C SER A 327 1.90 28.50 -16.28
N PRO A 328 1.85 29.30 -17.37
CA PRO A 328 0.59 29.90 -17.83
C PRO A 328 -0.42 28.82 -18.24
N GLY A 329 -1.30 28.40 -17.33
CA GLY A 329 -2.15 27.21 -17.48
C GLY A 329 -1.96 26.14 -16.40
N SER A 330 -1.16 26.40 -15.36
CA SER A 330 -1.16 25.58 -14.16
C SER A 330 -2.53 25.61 -13.50
N TRP A 331 -3.01 24.45 -13.09
CA TRP A 331 -4.25 24.28 -12.35
C TRP A 331 -4.07 23.17 -11.32
N ARG A 332 -4.94 23.16 -10.31
CA ARG A 332 -5.00 22.08 -9.33
C ARG A 332 -6.39 21.46 -9.30
N LEU A 333 -6.44 20.22 -8.84
CA LEU A 333 -7.68 19.55 -8.48
C LEU A 333 -7.70 19.21 -7.00
N GLU A 334 -8.89 19.20 -6.43
CA GLU A 334 -9.19 18.71 -5.10
C GLU A 334 -10.42 17.78 -5.19
N TYR A 335 -10.35 16.61 -4.58
CA TYR A 335 -11.46 15.65 -4.60
C TYR A 335 -11.77 15.17 -3.19
N THR A 336 -13.06 15.12 -2.82
CA THR A 336 -13.55 14.62 -1.53
C THR A 336 -14.44 13.41 -1.76
N ALA A 337 -13.98 12.23 -1.35
CA ALA A 337 -14.61 10.94 -1.62
C ALA A 337 -15.98 10.80 -0.98
N GLN A 338 -16.11 11.21 0.29
CA GLN A 338 -17.38 11.11 1.03
C GLN A 338 -18.52 11.89 0.37
N SER A 339 -18.22 13.05 -0.21
CA SER A 339 -19.22 13.87 -0.91
C SER A 339 -19.24 13.66 -2.42
N GLU A 340 -18.34 12.83 -2.94
CA GLU A 340 -18.12 12.61 -4.38
C GLU A 340 -17.91 13.92 -5.16
N LYS A 341 -17.26 14.92 -4.55
CA LYS A 341 -17.07 16.25 -5.16
C LYS A 341 -15.66 16.43 -5.66
N LEU A 342 -15.53 16.85 -6.91
CA LEU A 342 -14.30 17.31 -7.55
C LEU A 342 -14.36 18.83 -7.74
N LEU A 343 -13.33 19.53 -7.29
CA LEU A 343 -13.08 20.94 -7.54
C LEU A 343 -11.82 21.08 -8.41
N LEU A 344 -11.89 21.87 -9.47
CA LEU A 344 -10.77 22.31 -10.28
C LEU A 344 -10.58 23.81 -10.10
N GLU A 345 -9.33 24.25 -9.96
CA GLU A 345 -8.96 25.66 -9.83
C GLU A 345 -7.75 25.99 -10.71
N GLN A 346 -7.92 26.94 -11.64
CA GLN A 346 -6.82 27.54 -12.38
C GLN A 346 -5.98 28.44 -11.46
N LEU A 347 -4.67 28.33 -11.58
CA LEU A 347 -3.75 29.10 -10.76
C LEU A 347 -3.38 30.42 -11.46
N PRO A 348 -3.32 31.54 -10.73
CA PRO A 348 -2.98 32.82 -11.31
C PRO A 348 -1.59 32.78 -11.95
N SER A 349 -1.55 33.06 -13.25
CA SER A 349 -0.30 33.31 -13.97
C SER A 349 0.27 34.63 -13.44
N GLY A 350 1.56 34.68 -13.08
CA GLY A 350 2.18 35.94 -12.65
C GLY A 350 1.87 37.09 -13.62
N HIS A 351 1.36 38.20 -13.09
CA HIS A 351 0.82 39.40 -13.76
C HIS A 351 -0.49 39.23 -14.56
N ARG A 352 -1.64 39.33 -13.86
CA ARG A 352 -2.91 39.74 -14.50
C ARG A 352 -2.81 41.20 -14.93
N THR A 353 -3.18 41.48 -16.18
CA THR A 353 -3.45 42.85 -16.66
C THR A 353 -4.96 43.08 -16.68
N GLU A 354 -5.43 44.33 -16.57
CA GLU A 354 -6.86 44.71 -16.48
C GLU A 354 -7.75 44.23 -17.65
N ASN A 355 -7.21 43.53 -18.64
CA ASN A 355 -7.91 43.03 -19.83
C ASN A 355 -8.13 41.50 -19.87
N ASP A 356 -7.83 40.75 -18.79
CA ASP A 356 -8.10 39.30 -18.74
C ASP A 356 -9.60 38.99 -18.55
N PRO A 357 -10.12 37.90 -19.14
CA PRO A 357 -11.54 37.58 -19.17
C PRO A 357 -12.13 37.18 -17.82
N ASP A 358 -13.47 37.26 -17.77
CA ASP A 358 -14.43 37.16 -16.65
C ASP A 358 -14.04 36.27 -15.43
N PRO A 359 -14.16 36.74 -14.18
CA PRO A 359 -13.86 36.00 -12.93
C PRO A 359 -14.69 34.74 -12.65
N HIS A 360 -15.57 34.31 -13.56
CA HIS A 360 -16.36 33.08 -13.45
C HIS A 360 -15.70 31.85 -14.13
N SER A 361 -14.56 32.01 -14.82
CA SER A 361 -13.90 30.93 -15.57
C SER A 361 -12.76 30.18 -14.84
N ASP A 362 -12.39 30.60 -13.63
CA ASP A 362 -11.19 30.09 -12.94
C ASP A 362 -11.44 28.81 -12.12
N ARG A 363 -12.69 28.43 -11.90
CA ARG A 363 -13.06 27.27 -11.08
C ARG A 363 -14.14 26.43 -11.77
N ALA A 364 -14.04 25.12 -11.65
CA ALA A 364 -15.05 24.18 -12.11
C ALA A 364 -15.31 23.12 -11.04
N GLU A 365 -16.58 22.75 -10.87
CA GLU A 365 -16.99 21.72 -9.90
C GLU A 365 -17.74 20.61 -10.63
N ALA A 366 -17.56 19.37 -10.16
CA ALA A 366 -18.28 18.21 -10.66
C ALA A 366 -18.56 17.22 -9.53
N VAL A 367 -19.62 16.44 -9.68
CA VAL A 367 -19.91 15.30 -8.81
C VAL A 367 -19.50 14.04 -9.57
N LEU A 368 -18.53 13.30 -9.03
CA LEU A 368 -17.96 12.09 -9.61
C LEU A 368 -17.86 11.02 -8.54
N SER A 369 -18.33 9.81 -8.85
CA SER A 369 -18.00 8.66 -8.01
C SER A 369 -16.48 8.41 -7.96
N VAL A 370 -16.02 7.71 -6.94
CA VAL A 370 -14.60 7.36 -6.77
C VAL A 370 -14.05 6.67 -8.02
N SER A 371 -14.81 5.74 -8.62
CA SER A 371 -14.41 5.08 -9.88
C SER A 371 -14.28 6.07 -11.04
N GLN A 372 -15.24 7.00 -11.20
CA GLN A 372 -15.19 8.01 -12.25
C GLN A 372 -14.04 8.99 -12.08
N PHE A 373 -13.67 9.32 -10.85
CA PHE A 373 -12.49 10.14 -10.55
C PHE A 373 -11.20 9.46 -11.05
N TRP A 374 -10.98 8.19 -10.68
CA TRP A 374 -9.81 7.43 -11.14
C TRP A 374 -9.79 7.24 -12.66
N ASP A 375 -10.95 6.97 -13.28
CA ASP A 375 -11.06 6.85 -14.74
C ASP A 375 -10.78 8.17 -15.46
N SER A 376 -11.19 9.30 -14.89
CA SER A 376 -10.88 10.63 -15.43
C SER A 376 -9.38 10.92 -15.38
N LEU A 377 -8.70 10.55 -14.29
CA LEU A 377 -7.23 10.66 -14.18
C LEU A 377 -6.51 9.78 -15.20
N ARG A 378 -6.92 8.50 -15.36
CA ARG A 378 -6.35 7.60 -16.39
C ARG A 378 -6.49 8.18 -17.78
N TYR A 379 -7.69 8.65 -18.12
CA TYR A 379 -7.97 9.22 -19.43
C TYR A 379 -7.10 10.46 -19.70
N LEU A 380 -7.00 11.38 -18.75
CA LEU A 380 -6.16 12.57 -18.89
C LEU A 380 -4.68 12.20 -19.08
N MET A 381 -4.15 11.31 -18.24
CA MET A 381 -2.75 10.86 -18.31
C MET A 381 -2.43 10.09 -19.59
N GLU A 382 -3.41 9.38 -20.16
CA GLU A 382 -3.27 8.67 -21.43
C GLU A 382 -3.31 9.64 -22.63
N VAL A 383 -4.25 10.58 -22.64
CA VAL A 383 -4.40 11.56 -23.74
C VAL A 383 -3.23 12.56 -23.78
N LYS A 384 -2.70 12.97 -22.62
CA LYS A 384 -1.59 13.94 -22.52
C LYS A 384 -0.22 13.28 -22.40
N LYS A 385 -0.12 11.98 -22.75
CA LYS A 385 1.13 11.22 -22.69
C LYS A 385 2.26 11.89 -23.45
N VAL A 386 3.46 11.83 -22.87
CA VAL A 386 4.72 12.29 -23.48
C VAL A 386 5.55 11.06 -23.86
N ASP A 387 5.94 10.95 -25.12
CA ASP A 387 6.68 9.80 -25.65
C ASP A 387 8.20 9.99 -25.63
N VAL A 388 8.67 11.24 -25.68
CA VAL A 388 10.10 11.55 -25.79
C VAL A 388 10.52 12.52 -24.69
N GLY A 389 11.50 12.13 -23.89
CA GLY A 389 12.06 12.96 -22.82
C GLY A 389 13.39 12.41 -22.31
N PRO A 390 14.00 13.03 -21.29
CA PRO A 390 15.23 12.55 -20.68
C PRO A 390 14.97 11.23 -19.92
N GLY A 391 15.24 10.10 -20.58
CA GLY A 391 14.88 8.75 -20.12
C GLY A 391 15.47 8.30 -18.78
N SER A 392 16.57 8.92 -18.32
CA SER A 392 17.15 8.63 -17.00
C SER A 392 16.37 9.24 -15.84
N LEU A 393 15.50 10.21 -16.10
CA LEU A 393 14.81 10.97 -15.06
C LEU A 393 13.42 10.38 -14.78
N PRO A 394 13.01 10.38 -13.50
CA PRO A 394 11.76 9.74 -13.13
C PRO A 394 10.52 10.55 -13.56
N PHE A 395 10.64 11.88 -13.66
CA PHE A 395 9.53 12.80 -13.93
C PHE A 395 9.90 13.80 -15.04
N TRP A 396 8.95 14.07 -15.94
CA TRP A 396 9.04 15.03 -17.04
C TRP A 396 7.95 16.11 -16.97
N GLY A 397 6.82 15.80 -16.34
CA GLY A 397 5.61 16.61 -16.25
C GLY A 397 4.42 15.73 -15.89
N GLY A 398 3.30 16.32 -15.46
CA GLY A 398 2.11 15.61 -15.01
C GLY A 398 1.64 16.09 -13.64
N PHE A 399 1.16 15.19 -12.79
CA PHE A 399 0.66 15.56 -11.47
C PHE A 399 1.72 15.40 -10.38
N LEU A 400 1.73 16.34 -9.43
CA LEU A 400 2.35 16.15 -8.12
C LEU A 400 1.32 16.43 -7.04
N GLY A 401 1.30 15.66 -5.96
CA GLY A 401 0.36 15.86 -4.86
C GLY A 401 0.14 14.60 -4.06
N TYR A 402 -0.99 14.54 -3.35
CA TYR A 402 -1.29 13.46 -2.41
C TYR A 402 -2.65 12.81 -2.63
N PHE A 403 -2.78 11.61 -2.05
CA PHE A 403 -4.04 10.90 -1.81
C PHE A 403 -4.09 10.58 -0.31
N SER A 404 -5.21 10.92 0.36
CA SER A 404 -5.42 10.73 1.79
C SER A 404 -5.55 9.24 2.14
N TYR A 405 -5.53 8.94 3.45
CA TYR A 405 -5.87 7.61 3.95
C TYR A 405 -7.31 7.22 3.57
N GLU A 406 -8.25 8.17 3.67
CA GLU A 406 -9.67 7.97 3.38
C GLU A 406 -9.94 7.76 1.88
N MET A 407 -9.15 8.35 0.98
CA MET A 407 -9.16 7.96 -0.44
C MET A 407 -8.84 6.47 -0.60
N GLY A 408 -7.89 5.96 0.20
CA GLY A 408 -7.58 4.53 0.20
C GLY A 408 -8.73 3.69 0.70
N LEU A 409 -9.40 4.09 1.78
CA LEU A 409 -10.61 3.42 2.27
C LEU A 409 -11.69 3.35 1.19
N ALA A 410 -11.89 4.44 0.46
CA ALA A 410 -12.85 4.54 -0.65
C ALA A 410 -12.53 3.60 -1.83
N CYS A 411 -11.30 3.07 -1.91
CA CYS A 411 -10.85 2.17 -2.97
C CYS A 411 -10.92 0.69 -2.59
N LEU A 412 -11.17 0.36 -1.32
CA LEU A 412 -11.22 -1.02 -0.83
C LEU A 412 -12.46 -1.74 -1.38
N ALA A 413 -12.31 -3.05 -1.64
CA ALA A 413 -13.44 -3.90 -1.98
C ALA A 413 -14.13 -4.35 -0.70
N HIS A 414 -15.40 -4.00 -0.53
CA HIS A 414 -16.17 -4.35 0.67
C HIS A 414 -17.03 -5.61 0.45
N PRO A 415 -17.22 -6.45 1.49
CA PRO A 415 -18.34 -7.38 1.53
C PRO A 415 -19.65 -6.61 1.36
N LYS A 416 -20.62 -7.16 0.60
CA LYS A 416 -21.92 -6.52 0.34
C LYS A 416 -22.70 -6.13 1.61
N THR A 417 -22.41 -6.79 2.73
CA THR A 417 -23.08 -6.58 4.02
C THR A 417 -22.32 -5.64 4.95
N SER A 418 -21.14 -5.16 4.57
CA SER A 418 -20.32 -4.27 5.40
C SER A 418 -20.92 -2.85 5.42
N PRO A 419 -20.96 -2.16 6.57
CA PRO A 419 -21.31 -0.75 6.60
C PRO A 419 -20.32 0.05 5.74
N ASP A 420 -20.84 0.99 4.95
CA ASP A 420 -19.97 1.83 4.10
C ASP A 420 -19.08 2.69 5.03
N LEU A 421 -17.76 2.46 4.93
CA LEU A 421 -16.75 3.10 5.78
C LEU A 421 -16.73 4.63 5.65
N LEU A 422 -17.33 5.17 4.60
CA LEU A 422 -17.49 6.61 4.37
C LEU A 422 -18.89 7.12 4.80
N SER A 423 -19.87 6.23 4.93
CA SER A 423 -21.21 6.55 5.41
C SER A 423 -21.23 6.53 6.94
N HIS A 424 -21.60 7.66 7.54
CA HIS A 424 -21.92 7.69 8.94
C HIS A 424 -23.44 7.55 9.06
N ASP A 425 -23.91 6.54 9.79
CA ASP A 425 -25.29 6.48 10.27
C ASP A 425 -25.59 7.79 11.03
N GLU A 426 -26.64 8.52 10.63
CA GLU A 426 -27.07 9.74 11.33
C GLU A 426 -27.46 9.47 12.80
N ASP A 427 -27.74 8.21 13.16
CA ASP A 427 -28.16 7.75 14.49
C ASP A 427 -27.04 7.12 15.35
N ALA A 428 -25.85 6.88 14.80
CA ALA A 428 -24.69 6.45 15.60
C ALA A 428 -23.99 7.70 16.19
N PRO A 429 -23.39 7.64 17.40
CA PRO A 429 -22.51 8.71 17.86
C PRO A 429 -21.32 8.77 16.91
N GLY A 430 -21.40 9.64 15.91
CA GLY A 430 -20.34 9.83 14.92
C GLY A 430 -19.00 10.18 15.59
N PRO A 431 -17.88 10.12 14.85
CA PRO A 431 -16.61 10.65 15.33
C PRO A 431 -16.87 12.04 15.90
N ALA A 432 -16.36 12.29 17.11
CA ALA A 432 -16.51 13.59 17.75
C ALA A 432 -16.13 14.63 16.70
N LYS A 433 -17.10 15.47 16.27
CA LYS A 433 -16.90 16.40 15.16
C LYS A 433 -15.55 17.07 15.38
N SER A 434 -14.62 16.82 14.46
CA SER A 434 -13.35 17.54 14.44
C SER A 434 -13.71 19.02 14.56
N VAL A 435 -13.09 19.72 15.51
CA VAL A 435 -13.27 21.17 15.67
C VAL A 435 -12.81 21.91 14.40
N PHE A 436 -12.06 21.22 13.53
CA PHE A 436 -11.39 21.75 12.35
C PHE A 436 -11.86 21.07 11.05
N GLU A 437 -11.82 21.78 9.93
CA GLU A 437 -12.18 21.24 8.61
C GLU A 437 -11.28 20.06 8.21
N ASP A 438 -11.85 19.03 7.59
CA ASP A 438 -11.07 17.93 7.03
C ASP A 438 -10.49 18.32 5.65
N PRO A 439 -9.25 17.89 5.34
CA PRO A 439 -8.66 18.12 4.02
C PRO A 439 -9.40 17.32 2.93
N PRO A 440 -9.33 17.73 1.66
CA PRO A 440 -9.77 16.89 0.55
C PRO A 440 -8.99 15.57 0.51
N ASP A 441 -9.62 14.53 -0.03
CA ASP A 441 -9.07 13.17 -0.09
C ASP A 441 -8.03 12.99 -1.21
N ALA A 442 -8.03 13.87 -2.21
CA ALA A 442 -6.90 14.04 -3.11
C ALA A 442 -6.69 15.51 -3.42
N SER A 443 -5.43 15.93 -3.54
CA SER A 443 -5.10 17.24 -4.09
C SER A 443 -3.86 17.13 -4.96
N LEU A 444 -4.01 17.43 -6.25
CA LEU A 444 -2.97 17.24 -7.27
C LEU A 444 -2.76 18.53 -8.06
N LEU A 445 -1.50 18.92 -8.23
CA LEU A 445 -1.03 20.06 -9.01
C LEU A 445 -0.60 19.61 -10.40
N TRP A 446 -1.25 20.14 -11.45
CA TRP A 446 -0.84 19.92 -12.83
C TRP A 446 0.42 20.74 -13.15
N THR A 447 1.49 20.05 -13.49
CA THR A 447 2.84 20.59 -13.65
C THR A 447 3.37 20.30 -15.04
N GLU A 448 3.63 21.36 -15.81
CA GLU A 448 4.17 21.28 -17.17
C GLU A 448 5.61 21.78 -17.26
N ARG A 449 6.06 22.52 -16.23
CA ARG A 449 7.44 22.97 -16.05
C ARG A 449 7.98 22.31 -14.78
N SER A 450 9.06 21.56 -14.92
CA SER A 450 9.66 20.86 -13.79
C SER A 450 11.18 21.02 -13.78
N ILE A 451 11.73 20.99 -12.58
CA ILE A 451 13.17 20.87 -12.37
C ILE A 451 13.42 19.56 -11.64
N VAL A 452 14.37 18.77 -12.13
CA VAL A 452 14.79 17.53 -11.48
C VAL A 452 16.26 17.62 -11.14
N LEU A 453 16.58 17.52 -9.86
CA LEU A 453 17.95 17.41 -9.35
C LEU A 453 18.25 15.93 -9.09
N ASP A 454 19.30 15.41 -9.72
CA ASP A 454 19.88 14.11 -9.38
C ASP A 454 20.98 14.32 -8.33
N ASN A 455 20.66 14.02 -7.08
CA ASN A 455 21.54 14.22 -5.91
C ASN A 455 22.77 13.29 -5.94
N GLU A 456 22.78 12.23 -6.75
CA GLU A 456 23.95 11.37 -6.91
C GLU A 456 24.92 11.90 -7.98
N THR A 457 24.38 12.37 -9.11
CA THR A 457 25.21 12.88 -10.21
C THR A 457 25.45 14.39 -10.16
N LEU A 458 24.79 15.09 -9.23
CA LEU A 458 24.82 16.55 -9.04
C LEU A 458 24.41 17.32 -10.31
N LYS A 459 23.44 16.77 -11.04
CA LYS A 459 22.89 17.35 -12.27
C LYS A 459 21.53 17.93 -12.04
N ILE A 460 21.31 19.14 -12.56
CA ILE A 460 20.01 19.79 -12.59
C ILE A 460 19.49 19.73 -14.02
N THR A 461 18.30 19.16 -14.18
CA THR A 461 17.61 19.14 -15.47
C THR A 461 16.37 20.02 -15.40
N ILE A 462 16.34 21.03 -16.25
CA ILE A 462 15.23 21.95 -16.46
C ILE A 462 14.38 21.39 -17.58
N GLN A 463 13.07 21.21 -17.38
CA GLN A 463 12.19 20.51 -18.32
C GLN A 463 10.88 21.26 -18.53
N SER A 464 10.35 21.17 -19.75
CA SER A 464 8.99 21.61 -20.04
C SER A 464 8.32 20.73 -21.12
N THR A 465 7.03 20.46 -20.94
CA THR A 465 6.17 19.79 -21.93
C THR A 465 5.52 20.77 -22.90
N ARG A 466 5.78 22.08 -22.76
CA ARG A 466 5.21 23.14 -23.61
C ARG A 466 6.17 23.53 -24.72
N SER A 467 5.72 23.48 -25.96
CA SER A 467 6.55 23.88 -27.11
C SER A 467 6.96 25.36 -27.07
N SER A 468 6.15 26.23 -26.45
CA SER A 468 6.47 27.66 -26.28
C SER A 468 7.69 27.91 -25.39
N ASP A 469 8.01 26.98 -24.49
CA ASP A 469 9.10 27.15 -23.51
C ASP A 469 10.47 26.78 -24.09
N ASP A 470 10.51 26.01 -25.19
CA ASP A 470 11.73 25.55 -25.89
C ASP A 470 12.11 26.44 -27.10
N LEU A 471 11.46 27.60 -27.25
CA LEU A 471 11.89 28.60 -28.22
C LEU A 471 13.22 29.23 -27.80
N PRO A 472 14.05 29.73 -28.74
CA PRO A 472 15.28 30.45 -28.40
C PRO A 472 15.01 31.63 -27.47
N GLY A 473 15.64 31.65 -26.29
CA GLY A 473 15.38 32.67 -25.26
C GLY A 473 14.04 32.48 -24.53
N GLY A 474 13.39 31.33 -24.71
CA GLY A 474 12.21 30.89 -23.97
C GLY A 474 12.54 30.50 -22.52
N TRP A 475 11.53 29.99 -21.81
CA TRP A 475 11.63 29.71 -20.38
C TRP A 475 12.78 28.76 -20.03
N LEU A 476 13.04 27.73 -20.85
CA LEU A 476 14.14 26.79 -20.62
C LEU A 476 15.52 27.48 -20.62
N ASP A 477 15.75 28.38 -21.58
CA ASP A 477 17.02 29.10 -21.70
C ASP A 477 17.16 30.17 -20.59
N GLN A 478 16.07 30.86 -20.25
CA GLN A 478 16.03 31.87 -19.18
C GLN A 478 16.34 31.25 -17.81
N VAL A 479 15.69 30.13 -17.46
CA VAL A 479 15.95 29.44 -16.20
C VAL A 479 17.36 28.84 -16.19
N SER A 480 17.83 28.32 -17.32
CA SER A 480 19.20 27.82 -17.45
C SER A 480 20.24 28.90 -17.15
N GLN A 481 20.04 30.11 -17.69
CA GLN A 481 20.88 31.25 -17.40
C GLN A 481 20.79 31.66 -15.92
N LEU A 482 19.58 31.78 -15.36
CA LEU A 482 19.36 32.13 -13.96
C LEU A 482 20.08 31.18 -13.01
N LEU A 483 19.91 29.86 -13.18
CA LEU A 483 20.56 28.87 -12.32
C LEU A 483 22.09 28.87 -12.50
N THR A 484 22.59 29.14 -13.70
CA THR A 484 24.03 29.30 -13.94
C THR A 484 24.60 30.51 -13.21
N GLU A 485 23.89 31.64 -13.20
CA GLU A 485 24.27 32.86 -12.47
C GLU A 485 24.22 32.63 -10.96
N LEU A 486 23.18 31.95 -10.46
CA LEU A 486 23.06 31.58 -9.05
C LEU A 486 24.19 30.66 -8.61
N SER A 487 24.54 29.64 -9.40
CA SER A 487 25.63 28.72 -9.06
C SER A 487 26.98 29.43 -8.93
N ARG A 488 27.23 30.48 -9.75
CA ARG A 488 28.44 31.31 -9.65
C ARG A 488 28.46 32.22 -8.43
N ASN A 489 27.30 32.75 -8.05
CA ASN A 489 27.17 33.68 -6.93
C ASN A 489 27.02 32.98 -5.57
N HIS A 490 26.69 31.69 -5.56
CA HIS A 490 26.40 30.94 -4.33
C HIS A 490 27.59 30.90 -3.35
N ASP A 491 28.83 30.85 -3.84
CA ASP A 491 30.02 30.94 -2.98
C ASP A 491 30.09 32.27 -2.19
N SER A 492 29.30 33.28 -2.57
CA SER A 492 29.20 34.60 -1.95
C SER A 492 27.89 34.84 -1.18
N LEU A 493 26.91 33.92 -1.24
CA LEU A 493 25.59 34.07 -0.61
C LEU A 493 25.65 33.68 0.87
N ASN A 494 25.10 34.55 1.72
CA ASN A 494 25.18 34.47 3.18
C ASN A 494 24.06 33.57 3.75
N THR A 495 23.87 32.36 3.20
CA THR A 495 22.79 31.41 3.55
C THR A 495 22.66 31.16 5.06
N LYS A 496 23.80 31.12 5.77
CA LYS A 496 23.83 30.99 7.24
C LYS A 496 23.11 32.11 7.99
N LYS A 497 23.01 33.33 7.45
CA LYS A 497 22.29 34.44 8.11
C LYS A 497 20.78 34.31 7.94
N GLU A 498 20.32 33.84 6.79
CA GLU A 498 18.89 33.63 6.51
C GLU A 498 18.34 32.47 7.34
N ASP A 499 19.09 31.37 7.47
CA ASP A 499 18.71 30.24 8.33
C ASP A 499 18.56 30.65 9.81
N VAL A 500 19.42 31.55 10.30
CA VAL A 500 19.33 32.06 11.67
C VAL A 500 18.10 32.94 11.83
N ALA A 501 17.82 33.84 10.88
CA ALA A 501 16.62 34.69 10.92
C ALA A 501 15.32 33.87 10.84
N ASP A 502 15.28 32.85 9.99
CA ASP A 502 14.14 31.92 9.90
C ASP A 502 13.93 31.15 11.22
N THR A 503 15.02 30.72 11.86
CA THR A 503 14.95 30.04 13.16
C THR A 503 14.43 30.97 14.26
N GLU A 504 14.94 32.20 14.35
CA GLU A 504 14.48 33.20 15.31
C GLU A 504 12.99 33.56 15.12
N PHE A 505 12.55 33.69 13.86
CA PHE A 505 11.15 33.91 13.51
C PHE A 505 10.26 32.77 13.98
N LEU A 506 10.61 31.52 13.64
CA LEU A 506 9.85 30.34 14.07
C LEU A 506 9.81 30.21 15.59
N ASP A 507 10.93 30.43 16.26
CA ASP A 507 11.01 30.30 17.72
C ASP A 507 10.14 31.34 18.44
N SER A 508 10.09 32.58 17.95
CA SER A 508 9.20 33.62 18.47
C SER A 508 7.72 33.25 18.32
N LEU A 509 7.34 32.72 17.16
CA LEU A 509 5.97 32.30 16.87
C LEU A 509 5.54 31.09 17.73
N LEU A 510 6.39 30.06 17.78
CA LEU A 510 6.10 28.79 18.45
C LEU A 510 6.15 28.90 19.98
N GLN A 511 6.74 29.95 20.56
CA GLN A 511 6.66 30.22 22.00
C GLN A 511 5.22 30.40 22.50
N GLN A 512 4.32 30.88 21.64
CA GLN A 512 2.90 31.10 21.97
C GLN A 512 1.99 29.97 21.47
N SER A 513 2.58 28.88 20.97
CA SER A 513 1.81 27.74 20.48
C SER A 513 1.23 26.91 21.62
N THR A 514 0.04 26.37 21.39
CA THR A 514 -0.60 25.38 22.25
C THR A 514 -0.59 24.04 21.54
N THR A 515 -0.13 22.99 22.22
CA THR A 515 -0.11 21.62 21.68
C THR A 515 -1.09 20.76 22.46
N ASP A 516 -2.01 20.11 21.76
CA ASP A 516 -2.92 19.11 22.31
C ASP A 516 -2.37 17.71 22.01
N PHE A 517 -1.98 16.99 23.07
CA PHE A 517 -1.37 15.67 22.97
C PHE A 517 -2.40 14.56 23.14
N PRO A 518 -2.18 13.38 22.53
CA PRO A 518 -2.99 12.20 22.77
C PRO A 518 -3.08 11.88 24.27
N ASN A 519 -4.26 11.43 24.71
CA ASN A 519 -4.47 10.97 26.07
C ASN A 519 -4.09 9.48 26.21
N LYS A 520 -3.25 9.14 27.19
CA LYS A 520 -2.75 7.77 27.39
C LYS A 520 -3.86 6.80 27.78
N GLU A 521 -4.83 7.22 28.58
CA GLU A 521 -5.96 6.39 28.99
C GLU A 521 -6.89 6.06 27.81
N VAL A 522 -7.16 7.02 26.93
CA VAL A 522 -7.90 6.81 25.67
C VAL A 522 -7.14 5.84 24.77
N TYR A 523 -5.84 6.06 24.58
CA TYR A 523 -5.01 5.15 23.79
C TYR A 523 -5.00 3.73 24.36
N ARG A 524 -4.96 3.57 25.68
CA ARG A 524 -5.05 2.25 26.33
C ARG A 524 -6.38 1.56 26.03
N GLN A 525 -7.50 2.29 26.08
CA GLN A 525 -8.81 1.71 25.72
C GLN A 525 -8.85 1.26 24.27
N GLN A 526 -8.28 2.07 23.36
CA GLN A 526 -8.17 1.73 21.94
C GLN A 526 -7.25 0.52 21.72
N PHE A 527 -6.13 0.44 22.43
CA PHE A 527 -5.23 -0.69 22.42
C PHE A 527 -5.93 -1.98 22.88
N ASP A 528 -6.67 -1.92 23.99
CA ASP A 528 -7.42 -3.06 24.52
C ASP A 528 -8.49 -3.53 23.52
N ALA A 529 -9.14 -2.60 22.81
CA ALA A 529 -10.08 -2.91 21.73
C ALA A 529 -9.37 -3.61 20.55
N CYS A 530 -8.24 -3.09 20.08
CA CYS A 530 -7.43 -3.77 19.05
C CYS A 530 -7.06 -5.19 19.47
N MET A 531 -6.59 -5.38 20.71
CA MET A 531 -6.24 -6.70 21.23
C MET A 531 -7.44 -7.65 21.31
N ALA A 532 -8.65 -7.14 21.54
CA ALA A 532 -9.87 -7.94 21.52
C ALA A 532 -10.17 -8.47 20.11
N GLU A 533 -10.07 -7.61 19.09
CA GLU A 533 -10.28 -7.99 17.68
C GLU A 533 -9.24 -8.99 17.19
N LEU A 534 -7.95 -8.76 17.53
CA LEU A 534 -6.88 -9.68 17.20
C LEU A 534 -7.12 -11.08 17.81
N LYS A 535 -7.56 -11.14 19.08
CA LYS A 535 -7.89 -12.41 19.75
C LYS A 535 -9.17 -13.06 19.24
N ALA A 536 -10.06 -12.28 18.63
CA ALA A 536 -11.28 -12.79 18.02
C ALA A 536 -11.03 -13.42 16.64
N GLY A 537 -9.86 -13.16 16.04
CA GLY A 537 -9.53 -13.60 14.68
C GLY A 537 -10.05 -12.66 13.60
N GLU A 538 -10.48 -11.45 13.98
CA GLU A 538 -10.93 -10.44 13.02
C GLU A 538 -9.76 -9.81 12.24
N SER A 539 -8.57 -9.82 12.83
CA SER A 539 -7.37 -9.30 12.22
C SER A 539 -6.11 -9.96 12.79
N TYR A 540 -5.01 -9.91 12.04
CA TYR A 540 -3.69 -10.39 12.40
C TYR A 540 -2.83 -9.29 13.04
N GLU A 541 -2.99 -8.04 12.58
CA GLU A 541 -2.28 -6.82 12.99
C GLU A 541 -3.20 -5.61 12.79
N LEU A 542 -3.17 -4.64 13.71
CA LEU A 542 -3.88 -3.36 13.59
C LEU A 542 -2.94 -2.18 13.86
N CYS A 543 -2.72 -1.31 12.88
CA CYS A 543 -1.89 -0.12 13.04
C CYS A 543 -2.69 0.99 13.72
N LEU A 544 -2.67 1.04 15.06
CA LEU A 544 -3.35 2.06 15.83
C LEU A 544 -2.59 3.39 15.82
N THR A 545 -3.29 4.48 15.54
CA THR A 545 -2.71 5.81 15.37
C THR A 545 -3.44 6.87 16.18
N THR A 546 -2.69 7.88 16.59
CA THR A 546 -3.18 9.07 17.30
C THR A 546 -2.79 10.34 16.54
N GLU A 547 -3.38 11.46 16.94
CA GLU A 547 -3.11 12.77 16.36
C GLU A 547 -2.79 13.79 17.44
N THR A 548 -1.84 14.67 17.14
CA THR A 548 -1.49 15.86 17.93
C THR A 548 -1.81 17.08 17.10
N SER A 549 -2.49 18.05 17.70
CA SER A 549 -2.75 19.34 17.08
C SER A 549 -1.87 20.43 17.71
N VAL A 550 -1.25 21.25 16.88
CA VAL A 550 -0.49 22.43 17.29
C VAL A 550 -1.19 23.67 16.76
N VAL A 551 -1.62 24.54 17.67
CA VAL A 551 -2.34 25.77 17.36
C VAL A 551 -1.50 26.98 17.72
N PHE A 552 -1.37 27.94 16.82
CA PHE A 552 -0.71 29.23 17.08
C PHE A 552 -1.34 30.35 16.25
N GLN A 553 -1.13 31.61 16.66
CA GLN A 553 -1.65 32.76 15.94
C GLN A 553 -0.99 32.90 14.57
N THR A 554 -1.78 33.23 13.56
CA THR A 554 -1.27 33.48 12.22
C THR A 554 -0.39 34.74 12.24
N PRO A 555 0.88 34.66 11.78
CA PRO A 555 1.74 35.83 11.80
C PRO A 555 1.32 36.84 10.72
N GLU A 556 1.21 38.12 11.06
CA GLU A 556 0.87 39.19 10.10
C GLU A 556 1.92 39.38 9.00
N LYS A 557 3.16 38.95 9.25
CA LYS A 557 4.31 39.01 8.32
C LYS A 557 4.83 37.60 8.04
N ASP A 558 5.30 37.36 6.81
CA ASP A 558 5.88 36.10 6.36
C ASP A 558 4.96 34.87 6.46
N GLN A 559 3.64 35.07 6.55
CA GLN A 559 2.67 33.97 6.64
C GLN A 559 2.83 32.96 5.50
N SER A 560 2.95 33.45 4.28
CA SER A 560 3.09 32.64 3.07
C SER A 560 4.38 31.83 3.02
N ALA A 561 5.40 32.23 3.79
CA ALA A 561 6.69 31.55 3.88
C ALA A 561 6.77 30.56 5.06
N LEU A 562 5.84 30.62 6.02
CA LEU A 562 5.86 29.80 7.23
C LEU A 562 5.92 28.28 6.95
N PRO A 563 5.06 27.69 6.09
CA PRO A 563 5.13 26.25 5.79
C PRO A 563 6.49 25.83 5.21
N TRP A 564 7.08 26.69 4.38
CA TRP A 564 8.40 26.46 3.79
C TRP A 564 9.52 26.47 4.84
N LYS A 565 9.51 27.44 5.76
CA LYS A 565 10.47 27.52 6.89
C LYS A 565 10.38 26.27 7.78
N LEU A 566 9.17 25.78 8.06
CA LEU A 566 8.94 24.54 8.81
C LEU A 566 9.49 23.31 8.07
N TYR A 567 9.28 23.22 6.75
CA TYR A 567 9.85 22.15 5.92
C TYR A 567 11.39 22.14 5.98
N LYS A 568 12.06 23.29 5.81
CA LYS A 568 13.52 23.41 5.93
C LYS A 568 14.01 22.93 7.30
N ARG A 569 13.33 23.32 8.38
CA ARG A 569 13.62 22.86 9.75
C ARG A 569 13.48 21.34 9.90
N LEU A 570 12.42 20.75 9.33
CA LEU A 570 12.20 19.29 9.35
C LEU A 570 13.30 18.53 8.60
N ARG A 571 13.67 19.00 7.41
CA ARG A 571 14.73 18.40 6.60
C ARG A 571 16.09 18.44 7.27
N GLY A 572 16.43 19.56 7.92
CA GLY A 572 17.65 19.68 8.71
C GLY A 572 17.67 18.76 9.93
N TYR A 573 16.52 18.58 10.59
CA TYR A 573 16.41 17.77 11.81
C TYR A 573 16.40 16.25 11.52
N ASN A 574 15.57 15.81 10.57
CA ASN A 574 15.35 14.40 10.24
C ASN A 574 15.41 14.18 8.72
N PRO A 575 16.61 14.12 8.12
CA PRO A 575 16.75 13.81 6.70
C PRO A 575 16.31 12.37 6.43
N ALA A 576 15.50 12.18 5.40
CA ALA A 576 14.99 10.87 4.99
C ALA A 576 15.12 10.67 3.47
N THR A 577 14.98 9.42 3.03
CA THR A 577 14.99 8.99 1.64
C THR A 577 13.88 9.68 0.86
N PHE A 578 12.69 9.83 1.45
CA PHE A 578 11.60 10.62 0.89
C PHE A 578 11.35 11.87 1.70
N SER A 579 10.99 12.94 1.00
CA SER A 579 10.45 14.14 1.64
C SER A 579 9.53 14.86 0.70
N ALA A 580 8.62 15.63 1.28
CA ALA A 580 7.70 16.41 0.50
C ALA A 580 7.40 17.76 1.17
N TYR A 581 7.35 18.78 0.35
CA TYR A 581 6.74 20.07 0.63
C TYR A 581 5.62 20.26 -0.38
N ALA A 582 4.42 20.56 0.09
CA ALA A 582 3.28 20.89 -0.77
C ALA A 582 2.60 22.16 -0.26
N ASN A 583 2.35 23.08 -1.18
CA ASN A 583 1.42 24.19 -1.01
C ASN A 583 0.32 24.04 -2.07
N LEU A 584 -0.83 23.52 -1.65
CA LEU A 584 -1.94 23.11 -2.52
C LEU A 584 -3.22 23.86 -2.12
N GLY A 585 -3.17 25.20 -2.18
CA GLY A 585 -4.27 26.03 -1.71
C GLY A 585 -4.32 26.09 -0.20
N ASN A 586 -5.47 25.79 0.41
CA ASN A 586 -5.59 25.76 1.87
C ASN A 586 -4.78 24.62 2.51
N VAL A 587 -4.44 23.60 1.73
CA VAL A 587 -3.65 22.46 2.21
C VAL A 587 -2.16 22.73 2.10
N LYS A 588 -1.45 22.69 3.23
CA LYS A 588 0.01 22.68 3.26
C LYS A 588 0.51 21.38 3.90
N VAL A 589 1.52 20.75 3.31
CA VAL A 589 2.10 19.49 3.77
C VAL A 589 3.61 19.63 3.90
N ILE A 590 4.16 19.17 5.02
CA ILE A 590 5.60 19.00 5.24
C ILE A 590 5.87 17.57 5.70
N SER A 591 6.73 16.85 4.98
CA SER A 591 6.97 15.43 5.19
C SER A 591 8.45 15.08 5.08
N SER A 592 8.92 14.18 5.94
CA SER A 592 10.22 13.52 5.83
C SER A 592 10.10 12.04 6.14
N SER A 593 9.56 11.30 5.16
CA SER A 593 9.19 9.90 5.29
C SER A 593 10.33 8.96 4.91
N PRO A 594 10.61 7.91 5.71
CA PRO A 594 11.58 6.89 5.33
C PRO A 594 11.01 5.87 4.32
N GLU A 595 9.69 5.74 4.22
CA GLU A 595 9.04 4.57 3.62
C GLU A 595 8.55 4.84 2.19
N CYS A 596 8.99 3.99 1.27
CA CYS A 596 8.47 3.93 -0.09
C CYS A 596 7.16 3.16 -0.10
N PHE A 597 6.07 3.79 -0.54
CA PHE A 597 4.82 3.09 -0.76
C PHE A 597 4.88 2.29 -2.07
N LEU A 598 4.98 2.99 -3.20
CA LEU A 598 4.93 2.39 -4.53
C LEU A 598 5.73 3.24 -5.52
N ASN A 599 6.66 2.60 -6.24
CA ASN A 599 7.26 3.19 -7.44
C ASN A 599 6.90 2.32 -8.65
N TRP A 600 6.83 2.95 -9.82
CA TRP A 600 6.83 2.24 -11.07
C TRP A 600 7.62 2.97 -12.13
N ASP A 601 8.25 2.19 -13.00
CA ASP A 601 9.01 2.72 -14.13
C ASP A 601 8.17 2.73 -15.42
N ARG A 602 8.77 3.23 -16.50
CA ARG A 602 8.16 3.27 -17.83
C ARG A 602 8.24 1.92 -18.56
N HIS A 603 8.95 0.93 -17.98
CA HIS A 603 9.34 -0.33 -18.61
C HIS A 603 8.53 -1.53 -18.13
N SER A 604 7.60 -1.34 -17.19
CA SER A 604 6.65 -2.32 -16.63
C SER A 604 6.95 -2.84 -15.23
N THR A 605 7.93 -2.26 -14.53
CA THR A 605 8.24 -2.65 -13.15
C THR A 605 7.39 -1.86 -12.16
N LEU A 606 6.74 -2.56 -11.24
CA LEU A 606 6.21 -2.03 -9.98
C LEU A 606 7.14 -2.45 -8.82
N GLU A 607 7.41 -1.57 -7.86
CA GLU A 607 8.16 -1.92 -6.66
C GLU A 607 7.57 -1.29 -5.39
N MET A 608 7.57 -2.06 -4.31
CA MET A 608 7.19 -1.61 -2.97
C MET A 608 8.27 -2.05 -1.98
N LYS A 609 8.60 -1.19 -1.01
CA LYS A 609 9.68 -1.42 -0.03
C LYS A 609 9.17 -1.12 1.38
N PRO A 610 8.33 -1.98 1.97
CA PRO A 610 7.88 -1.81 3.33
C PRO A 610 9.06 -1.84 4.29
N MET A 611 8.94 -1.07 5.37
CA MET A 611 9.96 -1.02 6.39
C MET A 611 9.29 -1.14 7.77
N LYS A 612 9.60 -2.20 8.50
CA LYS A 612 9.11 -2.45 9.86
C LYS A 612 10.28 -2.94 10.70
N GLY A 613 10.40 -2.44 11.92
CA GLY A 613 11.55 -2.66 12.80
C GLY A 613 12.69 -1.68 12.57
N THR A 614 13.00 -0.88 13.58
CA THR A 614 14.04 0.15 13.54
C THR A 614 14.86 0.14 14.83
N VAL A 615 16.18 0.11 14.71
CA VAL A 615 17.10 0.20 15.85
C VAL A 615 17.97 1.44 15.71
N ARG A 616 17.99 2.29 16.74
CA ARG A 616 18.84 3.48 16.78
C ARG A 616 20.31 3.07 16.86
N LYS A 617 21.18 3.75 16.11
CA LYS A 617 22.63 3.59 16.29
C LYS A 617 23.09 4.33 17.54
N THR A 618 23.81 3.60 18.39
CA THR A 618 24.58 4.12 19.53
C THR A 618 26.03 3.67 19.37
N ALA A 619 26.95 4.19 20.19
CA ALA A 619 28.37 3.83 20.09
C ALA A 619 28.63 2.31 20.16
N ASP A 620 27.77 1.58 20.88
CA ASP A 620 27.88 0.13 21.06
C ASP A 620 26.98 -0.68 20.11
N MET A 621 26.14 -0.03 19.30
CA MET A 621 25.19 -0.70 18.41
C MET A 621 25.83 -1.03 17.06
N THR A 622 26.18 -2.31 16.86
CA THR A 622 26.68 -2.83 15.58
C THR A 622 25.53 -3.37 14.72
N LEU A 623 25.78 -3.58 13.43
CA LEU A 623 24.81 -4.21 12.53
C LEU A 623 24.39 -5.60 13.00
N ASP A 624 25.32 -6.39 13.56
CA ASP A 624 25.02 -7.73 14.07
C ASP A 624 24.12 -7.70 15.31
N LYS A 625 24.34 -6.76 16.23
CA LYS A 625 23.43 -6.55 17.37
C LYS A 625 22.06 -6.05 16.92
N ALA A 626 22.01 -5.18 15.92
CA ALA A 626 20.75 -4.73 15.35
C ALA A 626 19.99 -5.89 14.71
N LYS A 627 20.69 -6.79 13.99
CA LYS A 627 20.10 -8.03 13.45
C LYS A 627 19.55 -8.93 14.55
N GLU A 628 20.26 -9.08 15.66
CA GLU A 628 19.78 -9.86 16.81
C GLU A 628 18.48 -9.28 17.38
N ILE A 629 18.44 -7.96 17.63
CA ILE A 629 17.23 -7.28 18.14
C ILE A 629 16.06 -7.41 17.15
N LEU A 630 16.32 -7.15 15.86
CA LEU A 630 15.32 -7.20 14.80
C LEU A 630 14.91 -8.64 14.43
N SER A 631 15.67 -9.65 14.84
CA SER A 631 15.29 -11.06 14.70
C SER A 631 14.31 -11.56 15.76
N SER A 632 13.76 -10.67 16.60
CA SER A 632 12.71 -11.03 17.54
C SER A 632 11.45 -11.53 16.81
N THR A 633 10.69 -12.41 17.47
CA THR A 633 9.47 -12.99 16.89
C THR A 633 8.44 -11.93 16.53
N LYS A 634 8.33 -10.84 17.31
CA LYS A 634 7.42 -9.72 17.04
C LYS A 634 7.77 -9.03 15.72
N GLU A 635 9.01 -8.55 15.60
CA GLU A 635 9.45 -7.75 14.44
C GLU A 635 9.41 -8.57 13.14
N MET A 636 9.81 -9.84 13.19
CA MET A 636 9.73 -10.72 12.02
C MET A 636 8.28 -11.01 11.62
N ALA A 637 7.37 -11.23 12.58
CA ALA A 637 5.96 -11.50 12.30
C ALA A 637 5.28 -10.29 11.65
N GLU A 638 5.51 -9.09 12.19
CA GLU A 638 4.99 -7.83 11.63
C GLU A 638 5.45 -7.62 10.19
N ASN A 639 6.76 -7.71 9.94
CA ASN A 639 7.30 -7.49 8.61
C ASN A 639 6.84 -8.59 7.61
N LEU A 640 6.72 -9.84 8.06
CA LEU A 640 6.22 -10.94 7.24
C LEU A 640 4.75 -10.76 6.83
N MET A 641 3.88 -10.31 7.75
CA MET A 641 2.47 -10.01 7.45
C MET A 641 2.36 -8.96 6.34
N ILE A 642 3.13 -7.87 6.45
CA ILE A 642 3.16 -6.81 5.44
C ILE A 642 3.77 -7.29 4.11
N ALA A 643 4.80 -8.14 4.17
CA ALA A 643 5.40 -8.72 2.97
C ALA A 643 4.41 -9.57 2.18
N ASP A 644 3.64 -10.43 2.86
CA ASP A 644 2.61 -11.25 2.23
C ASP A 644 1.44 -10.40 1.70
N LEU A 645 1.05 -9.34 2.42
CA LEU A 645 0.02 -8.39 1.96
C LEU A 645 0.44 -7.67 0.67
N ILE A 646 1.68 -7.21 0.58
CA ILE A 646 2.19 -6.53 -0.62
C ILE A 646 2.30 -7.47 -1.80
N ARG A 647 2.69 -8.73 -1.57
CA ARG A 647 2.66 -9.75 -2.63
C ARG A 647 1.25 -9.96 -3.15
N HIS A 648 0.26 -10.03 -2.26
CA HIS A 648 -1.14 -10.17 -2.65
C HIS A 648 -1.57 -8.99 -3.54
N ASP A 649 -1.29 -7.76 -3.10
CA ASP A 649 -1.62 -6.55 -3.87
C ASP A 649 -0.99 -6.61 -5.28
N LEU A 650 0.31 -6.92 -5.36
CA LEU A 650 1.03 -7.00 -6.64
C LEU A 650 0.59 -8.18 -7.51
N TYR A 651 0.26 -9.35 -6.95
CA TYR A 651 -0.27 -10.47 -7.73
C TYR A 651 -1.66 -10.16 -8.29
N GLY A 652 -2.48 -9.41 -7.54
CA GLY A 652 -3.77 -8.92 -8.01
C GLY A 652 -3.67 -8.03 -9.26
N ILE A 653 -2.52 -7.36 -9.45
CA ILE A 653 -2.25 -6.46 -10.59
C ILE A 653 -1.46 -7.15 -11.69
N CYS A 654 -0.28 -7.70 -11.36
CA CYS A 654 0.68 -8.28 -12.30
C CYS A 654 0.29 -9.67 -12.79
N GLY A 655 -0.44 -10.42 -11.96
CA GLY A 655 -0.71 -11.84 -12.17
C GLY A 655 0.42 -12.76 -11.71
N SER A 656 0.15 -14.05 -11.79
CA SER A 656 1.02 -15.15 -11.34
C SER A 656 2.37 -15.17 -12.08
N GLY A 657 3.42 -15.61 -11.40
CA GLY A 657 4.77 -15.76 -11.98
C GLY A 657 5.56 -14.46 -12.18
N ARG A 658 4.98 -13.31 -11.81
CA ARG A 658 5.56 -11.97 -12.09
C ARG A 658 5.90 -11.15 -10.87
N VAL A 659 5.61 -11.65 -9.68
CA VAL A 659 5.96 -10.99 -8.42
C VAL A 659 7.11 -11.74 -7.76
N GLN A 660 8.13 -11.01 -7.33
CA GLN A 660 9.33 -11.55 -6.71
C GLN A 660 9.70 -10.74 -5.47
N VAL A 661 9.98 -11.46 -4.37
CA VAL A 661 10.57 -10.88 -3.17
C VAL A 661 12.09 -10.84 -3.35
N LYS A 662 12.64 -9.66 -3.65
CA LYS A 662 14.08 -9.46 -3.88
C LYS A 662 14.89 -9.47 -2.60
N LYS A 663 14.31 -8.93 -1.52
CA LYS A 663 14.88 -8.92 -0.16
C LYS A 663 13.76 -9.19 0.83
N LEU A 664 13.99 -10.09 1.79
CA LEU A 664 13.00 -10.47 2.79
C LEU A 664 13.65 -10.36 4.18
N LEU A 665 13.10 -9.50 5.04
CA LEU A 665 13.57 -9.30 6.41
C LEU A 665 15.08 -8.93 6.49
N GLU A 666 15.57 -8.14 5.52
CA GLU A 666 16.99 -7.77 5.46
C GLU A 666 17.24 -6.51 6.29
N VAL A 667 18.23 -6.53 7.18
CA VAL A 667 18.61 -5.37 7.99
C VAL A 667 19.65 -4.54 7.24
N GLU A 668 19.29 -3.30 6.90
CA GLU A 668 20.13 -2.34 6.19
C GLU A 668 20.58 -1.18 7.09
N ASP A 669 21.69 -0.56 6.69
CA ASP A 669 22.24 0.65 7.30
C ASP A 669 21.60 1.90 6.68
N HIS A 670 20.82 2.62 7.48
CA HIS A 670 20.19 3.89 7.10
C HIS A 670 20.73 5.05 7.94
N GLY A 671 22.03 5.31 7.84
CA GLY A 671 22.66 6.52 8.40
C GLY A 671 22.67 6.55 9.93
N ARG A 672 21.60 7.06 10.56
CA ARG A 672 21.44 7.13 12.03
C ARG A 672 20.75 5.91 12.65
N VAL A 673 20.15 5.05 11.83
CA VAL A 673 19.42 3.86 12.28
C VAL A 673 19.80 2.64 11.46
N TYR A 674 19.56 1.45 12.02
CA TYR A 674 19.44 0.20 11.27
C TYR A 674 17.96 -0.11 11.10
N GLN A 675 17.55 -0.54 9.91
CA GLN A 675 16.15 -0.77 9.60
C GLN A 675 15.98 -2.09 8.87
N MET A 676 14.96 -2.86 9.24
CA MET A 676 14.60 -4.06 8.51
C MET A 676 13.69 -3.68 7.34
N ILE A 677 14.10 -4.13 6.15
CA ILE A 677 13.39 -3.89 4.89
C ILE A 677 12.96 -5.20 4.25
N THR A 678 11.84 -5.11 3.54
CA THR A 678 11.45 -6.11 2.55
C THR A 678 11.28 -5.38 1.22
N HIS A 679 11.65 -6.02 0.10
CA HIS A 679 11.58 -5.42 -1.22
C HIS A 679 10.88 -6.38 -2.16
N VAL A 680 9.69 -5.99 -2.62
CA VAL A 680 8.87 -6.78 -3.54
C VAL A 680 8.78 -6.05 -4.88
N LYS A 681 8.99 -6.79 -5.97
CA LYS A 681 8.87 -6.30 -7.34
C LYS A 681 7.82 -7.08 -8.09
N GLY A 682 7.04 -6.40 -8.92
CA GLY A 682 6.07 -6.98 -9.85
C GLY A 682 6.35 -6.52 -11.27
N GLU A 683 6.21 -7.40 -12.25
CA GLU A 683 6.27 -7.05 -13.67
C GLU A 683 4.86 -7.02 -14.26
N VAL A 684 4.47 -5.90 -14.86
CA VAL A 684 3.18 -5.74 -15.52
C VAL A 684 3.24 -6.32 -16.94
N ASP A 685 2.25 -7.12 -17.32
CA ASP A 685 2.01 -7.44 -18.74
C ASP A 685 0.52 -7.47 -19.05
N HIS A 686 0.14 -6.51 -19.90
CA HIS A 686 -1.20 -6.21 -20.39
C HIS A 686 -1.92 -7.39 -21.06
N ARG A 687 -1.21 -8.45 -21.45
CA ARG A 687 -1.82 -9.64 -22.09
C ARG A 687 -2.42 -10.62 -21.08
N THR A 688 -1.87 -10.66 -19.87
CA THR A 688 -2.36 -11.53 -18.80
C THR A 688 -2.33 -10.76 -17.47
N PRO A 689 -3.22 -9.76 -17.31
CA PRO A 689 -3.36 -9.01 -16.07
C PRO A 689 -3.73 -9.92 -14.90
N GLY A 690 -3.42 -9.46 -13.68
CA GLY A 690 -3.84 -10.12 -12.44
C GLY A 690 -5.36 -10.08 -12.23
N VAL A 691 -5.82 -10.92 -11.31
CA VAL A 691 -7.26 -11.18 -11.12
C VAL A 691 -8.05 -9.91 -10.77
N SER A 692 -7.47 -8.98 -9.99
CA SER A 692 -8.16 -7.77 -9.53
C SER A 692 -8.42 -6.75 -10.63
N VAL A 693 -7.74 -6.87 -11.78
CA VAL A 693 -7.74 -5.86 -12.83
C VAL A 693 -8.02 -6.43 -14.22
N ARG A 694 -8.14 -7.75 -14.37
CA ARG A 694 -8.31 -8.43 -15.67
C ARG A 694 -9.54 -7.99 -16.47
N ASP A 695 -10.58 -7.55 -15.77
CA ASP A 695 -11.85 -7.15 -16.38
C ASP A 695 -11.90 -5.64 -16.70
N MET A 696 -10.84 -4.87 -16.40
CA MET A 696 -10.76 -3.43 -16.68
C MET A 696 -10.41 -3.18 -18.16
N PRO A 697 -11.31 -2.64 -18.99
CA PRO A 697 -11.04 -2.41 -20.42
C PRO A 697 -9.89 -1.43 -20.67
N GLN A 698 -9.68 -0.49 -19.76
CA GLN A 698 -8.64 0.55 -19.83
C GLN A 698 -7.22 -0.04 -19.83
N LEU A 699 -7.02 -1.23 -19.24
CA LEU A 699 -5.71 -1.90 -19.18
C LEU A 699 -5.32 -2.67 -20.44
N ARG A 700 -6.11 -2.56 -21.52
CA ARG A 700 -5.74 -3.13 -22.81
C ARG A 700 -4.63 -2.34 -23.51
N THR A 701 -4.35 -1.12 -23.07
CA THR A 701 -3.26 -0.30 -23.63
C THR A 701 -1.96 -0.61 -22.87
N PRO A 702 -0.79 -0.67 -23.53
CA PRO A 702 0.47 -1.02 -22.87
C PRO A 702 1.06 0.15 -22.05
N THR A 703 0.28 1.21 -21.79
CA THR A 703 0.79 2.42 -21.17
C THR A 703 0.95 2.24 -19.66
N MET A 704 2.14 2.51 -19.14
CA MET A 704 2.44 2.38 -17.72
C MET A 704 1.76 3.42 -16.83
N SER A 705 1.33 4.57 -17.35
CA SER A 705 0.53 5.52 -16.56
C SER A 705 -0.80 4.92 -16.12
N VAL A 706 -1.49 4.16 -16.99
CA VAL A 706 -2.77 3.51 -16.68
C VAL A 706 -2.58 2.35 -15.71
N HIS A 707 -1.57 1.52 -15.93
CA HIS A 707 -1.25 0.40 -15.05
C HIS A 707 -0.78 0.89 -13.67
N GLY A 708 0.10 1.88 -13.62
CA GLY A 708 0.59 2.49 -12.39
C GLY A 708 -0.50 3.19 -11.57
N LEU A 709 -1.39 3.95 -12.23
CA LEU A 709 -2.58 4.51 -11.56
C LEU A 709 -3.51 3.43 -11.01
N THR A 710 -3.65 2.31 -11.72
CA THR A 710 -4.46 1.19 -11.25
C THR A 710 -3.79 0.49 -10.07
N ALA A 711 -2.46 0.33 -10.10
CA ALA A 711 -1.70 -0.19 -8.97
C ALA A 711 -1.84 0.73 -7.75
N LEU A 712 -1.70 2.05 -7.94
CA LEU A 712 -1.93 3.04 -6.89
C LEU A 712 -3.34 2.92 -6.29
N GLN A 713 -4.38 2.90 -7.13
CA GLN A 713 -5.77 2.75 -6.67
C GLN A 713 -5.99 1.45 -5.87
N LYS A 714 -5.49 0.31 -6.37
CA LYS A 714 -5.74 -1.01 -5.79
C LYS A 714 -4.90 -1.30 -4.54
N CYS A 715 -3.72 -0.71 -4.42
CA CYS A 715 -2.84 -0.92 -3.27
C CYS A 715 -3.16 0.00 -2.08
N LEU A 716 -3.87 1.12 -2.29
CA LEU A 716 -4.23 2.05 -1.22
C LEU A 716 -5.24 1.44 -0.22
N PRO A 717 -5.17 1.81 1.08
CA PRO A 717 -4.11 2.58 1.74
C PRO A 717 -2.84 1.73 1.98
N PRO A 718 -1.70 2.36 2.33
CA PRO A 718 -0.46 1.64 2.63
C PRO A 718 -0.63 0.55 3.68
N GLY A 719 -0.24 -0.69 3.35
CA GLY A 719 -0.39 -1.86 4.22
C GLY A 719 0.20 -1.66 5.62
N SER A 720 1.37 -1.04 5.71
CA SER A 720 2.08 -0.71 6.96
C SER A 720 1.31 0.23 7.89
N MET A 721 0.34 0.98 7.34
CA MET A 721 -0.53 1.92 8.05
C MET A 721 -1.96 1.40 8.16
N THR A 722 -2.21 0.10 7.95
CA THR A 722 -3.55 -0.49 8.06
C THR A 722 -3.51 -1.65 9.03
N GLY A 723 -3.37 -2.86 8.51
CA GLY A 723 -3.42 -4.12 9.20
C GLY A 723 -3.62 -5.23 8.16
N ALA A 724 -3.66 -6.47 8.60
CA ALA A 724 -3.97 -7.60 7.75
C ALA A 724 -5.04 -8.46 8.42
N PRO A 725 -6.12 -8.88 7.74
CA PRO A 725 -6.54 -8.48 6.39
C PRO A 725 -6.92 -6.99 6.29
N LYS A 726 -6.47 -6.32 5.22
CA LYS A 726 -6.51 -4.87 5.02
C LYS A 726 -7.91 -4.27 5.21
N GLU A 727 -8.91 -4.83 4.56
CA GLU A 727 -10.28 -4.30 4.59
C GLU A 727 -10.89 -4.39 6.00
N ARG A 728 -10.90 -5.60 6.57
CA ARG A 728 -11.41 -5.87 7.92
C ARG A 728 -10.68 -5.01 8.95
N SER A 729 -9.34 -4.93 8.89
CA SER A 729 -8.52 -4.08 9.76
C SER A 729 -8.92 -2.61 9.68
N CYS A 730 -9.13 -2.06 8.48
CA CYS A 730 -9.52 -0.67 8.32
C CYS A 730 -10.91 -0.38 8.90
N MET A 731 -11.86 -1.31 8.79
CA MET A 731 -13.18 -1.19 9.41
C MET A 731 -13.07 -1.07 10.93
N HIS A 732 -12.31 -1.97 11.59
CA HIS A 732 -12.11 -1.90 13.03
C HIS A 732 -11.37 -0.63 13.45
N LEU A 733 -10.32 -0.23 12.71
CA LEU A 733 -9.58 0.99 13.01
C LEU A 733 -10.44 2.25 12.90
N CYS A 734 -11.32 2.34 11.90
CA CYS A 734 -12.26 3.46 11.75
C CYS A 734 -13.12 3.64 13.02
N HIS A 735 -13.65 2.54 13.56
CA HIS A 735 -14.44 2.56 14.79
C HIS A 735 -13.60 2.83 16.05
N ILE A 736 -12.46 2.15 16.19
CA ILE A 736 -11.59 2.23 17.38
C ILE A 736 -10.96 3.61 17.51
N GLU A 737 -10.43 4.17 16.42
CA GLU A 737 -9.80 5.49 16.43
C GLU A 737 -10.82 6.61 16.54
N ASN A 738 -12.03 6.37 16.00
CA ASN A 738 -13.15 7.31 16.01
C ASN A 738 -12.78 8.70 15.47
N ARG A 739 -11.96 8.73 14.41
CA ARG A 739 -11.52 9.94 13.70
C ARG A 739 -11.04 9.59 12.30
N LYS A 740 -11.01 10.59 11.42
CA LYS A 740 -10.26 10.51 10.17
C LYS A 740 -8.77 10.73 10.41
N ARG A 741 -7.93 10.05 9.63
CA ARG A 741 -6.48 10.25 9.58
C ARG A 741 -6.08 11.34 8.60
N GLY A 742 -6.87 11.54 7.54
CA GLY A 742 -6.65 12.57 6.53
C GLY A 742 -5.37 12.34 5.73
N ILE A 743 -4.55 13.38 5.63
CA ILE A 743 -3.27 13.34 4.89
C ILE A 743 -2.28 12.38 5.55
N PHE A 744 -2.30 12.26 6.88
CA PHE A 744 -1.48 11.28 7.59
C PHE A 744 -1.92 9.85 7.26
N SER A 745 -0.97 8.93 7.10
CA SER A 745 -1.19 7.56 6.60
C SER A 745 -1.65 7.46 5.14
N GLY A 746 -1.82 8.59 4.43
CA GLY A 746 -1.99 8.64 2.98
C GLY A 746 -0.66 8.48 2.24
N VAL A 747 -0.62 8.92 0.99
CA VAL A 747 0.58 8.88 0.14
C VAL A 747 0.77 10.19 -0.61
N MET A 748 2.03 10.56 -0.86
CA MET A 748 2.38 11.72 -1.68
C MET A 748 3.46 11.37 -2.69
N GLY A 749 3.39 11.99 -3.86
CA GLY A 749 4.24 11.61 -4.97
C GLY A 749 3.95 12.36 -6.26
N PHE A 750 4.30 11.72 -7.37
CA PHE A 750 4.00 12.22 -8.70
C PHE A 750 3.47 11.14 -9.65
N LEU A 751 2.70 11.59 -10.64
CA LEU A 751 2.25 10.84 -11.81
C LEU A 751 2.88 11.48 -13.05
N ASP A 752 3.78 10.77 -13.70
CA ASP A 752 4.53 11.29 -14.84
C ASP A 752 3.83 11.00 -16.18
N LEU A 753 3.81 11.98 -17.08
CA LEU A 753 3.23 11.85 -18.43
C LEU A 753 4.02 10.92 -19.34
N GLY A 754 5.29 10.64 -19.04
CA GLY A 754 6.09 9.59 -19.66
C GLY A 754 5.79 8.17 -19.15
N GLY A 755 4.96 8.03 -18.11
CA GLY A 755 4.41 6.77 -17.63
C GLY A 755 4.95 6.24 -16.31
N ALA A 756 5.89 6.92 -15.64
CA ALA A 756 6.36 6.52 -14.32
C ALA A 756 5.56 7.13 -13.16
N GLY A 757 5.87 6.69 -11.94
CA GLY A 757 5.34 7.27 -10.72
C GLY A 757 6.15 6.85 -9.50
N SER A 758 6.08 7.67 -8.47
CA SER A 758 6.75 7.41 -7.19
C SER A 758 5.95 8.03 -6.07
N PHE A 759 5.62 7.22 -5.07
CA PHE A 759 4.82 7.60 -3.93
C PHE A 759 5.47 7.11 -2.64
N SER A 760 5.57 8.00 -1.65
CA SER A 760 5.95 7.65 -0.27
C SER A 760 4.73 7.66 0.64
N VAL A 761 4.81 6.86 1.71
CA VAL A 761 3.80 6.90 2.78
C VAL A 761 3.94 8.22 3.53
N LEU A 762 2.83 8.91 3.81
CA LEU A 762 2.81 10.15 4.59
C LEU A 762 2.86 9.87 6.11
N ILE A 763 4.03 9.40 6.54
CA ILE A 763 4.46 9.32 7.94
C ILE A 763 5.53 10.37 8.21
N ARG A 764 5.76 10.68 9.49
CA ARG A 764 6.67 11.78 9.89
C ARG A 764 6.31 13.08 9.14
N THR A 765 5.01 13.37 9.13
CA THR A 765 4.38 14.41 8.32
C THR A 765 3.56 15.33 9.23
N GLY A 766 3.64 16.64 8.98
CA GLY A 766 2.73 17.64 9.51
C GLY A 766 1.93 18.27 8.38
N PHE A 767 0.66 18.58 8.61
CA PHE A 767 -0.17 19.26 7.62
C PHE A 767 -1.13 20.27 8.26
N THR A 768 -1.58 21.24 7.47
CA THR A 768 -2.66 22.17 7.82
C THR A 768 -3.61 22.28 6.63
N CYS A 769 -4.89 22.45 6.92
CA CYS A 769 -5.96 22.81 5.98
C CYS A 769 -6.54 24.20 6.29
N THR A 770 -5.94 24.92 7.25
CA THR A 770 -6.44 26.22 7.70
C THR A 770 -6.29 27.23 6.58
N ASN A 771 -7.37 27.96 6.27
CA ASN A 771 -7.32 29.06 5.33
C ASN A 771 -6.29 30.11 5.79
N ASP A 772 -5.51 30.63 4.85
CA ASP A 772 -4.51 31.67 5.10
C ASP A 772 -5.15 32.95 5.69
N ASN A 773 -6.45 33.21 5.51
CA ASN A 773 -7.10 34.39 6.11
C ASN A 773 -7.57 34.19 7.57
N CYS A 774 -7.31 33.03 8.18
CA CYS A 774 -7.72 32.76 9.57
C CYS A 774 -6.72 33.35 10.58
N ASP A 775 -7.21 33.85 11.71
CA ASP A 775 -6.38 34.43 12.78
C ASP A 775 -5.51 33.39 13.52
N SER A 776 -5.83 32.10 13.39
CA SER A 776 -5.09 31.00 14.00
C SER A 776 -4.82 29.89 13.00
N GLN A 777 -3.61 29.35 13.00
CA GLN A 777 -3.19 28.18 12.23
C GLN A 777 -3.27 26.92 13.08
N VAL A 778 -3.75 25.83 12.49
CA VAL A 778 -3.83 24.51 13.13
C VAL A 778 -3.05 23.49 12.32
N TRP A 779 -1.96 22.98 12.90
CA TRP A 779 -1.13 21.94 12.31
C TRP A 779 -1.40 20.59 12.97
N ARG A 780 -1.70 19.58 12.17
CA ARG A 780 -2.01 18.22 12.59
C ARG A 780 -0.81 17.31 12.34
N ILE A 781 -0.48 16.48 13.32
CA ILE A 781 0.65 15.55 13.28
C ILE A 781 0.17 14.19 13.77
N GLY A 782 0.21 13.19 12.89
CA GLY A 782 -0.14 11.82 13.23
C GLY A 782 1.08 10.97 13.63
N ALA A 783 0.85 10.00 14.51
CA ALA A 783 1.81 8.96 14.84
C ALA A 783 1.10 7.68 15.30
N GLY A 784 1.71 6.52 15.05
CA GLY A 784 1.13 5.23 15.43
C GLY A 784 2.08 4.06 15.23
N GLY A 785 1.60 2.88 15.60
CA GLY A 785 2.35 1.63 15.63
C GLY A 785 1.45 0.44 15.37
N ALA A 786 2.07 -0.67 14.96
CA ALA A 786 1.38 -1.91 14.71
C ALA A 786 1.12 -2.65 16.02
N ILE A 787 -0.16 -2.79 16.38
CA ILE A 787 -0.56 -3.66 17.47
C ILE A 787 -0.62 -5.08 16.93
N THR A 788 0.24 -5.91 17.49
CA THR A 788 0.21 -7.37 17.34
C THR A 788 -0.13 -8.00 18.69
N VAL A 789 -0.45 -9.30 18.68
CA VAL A 789 -0.73 -10.06 19.92
C VAL A 789 0.45 -10.15 20.88
N LEU A 790 1.66 -9.83 20.40
CA LEU A 790 2.91 -9.78 21.18
C LEU A 790 3.20 -8.37 21.73
N SER A 791 2.33 -7.41 21.48
CA SER A 791 2.54 -6.00 21.85
C SER A 791 2.15 -5.73 23.30
N THR A 792 2.75 -4.69 23.87
CA THR A 792 2.40 -4.18 25.20
C THR A 792 1.97 -2.74 25.09
N VAL A 793 0.96 -2.33 25.87
CA VAL A 793 0.43 -0.96 25.80
C VAL A 793 1.49 0.10 26.06
N ASP A 794 2.38 -0.12 27.03
CA ASP A 794 3.43 0.83 27.37
C ASP A 794 4.48 0.92 26.25
N GLY A 795 4.89 -0.22 25.68
CA GLY A 795 5.83 -0.25 24.55
C GLY A 795 5.29 0.46 23.31
N GLU A 796 4.04 0.18 22.93
CA GLU A 796 3.42 0.82 21.76
C GLU A 796 3.17 2.32 21.98
N TRP A 797 2.82 2.72 23.21
CA TRP A 797 2.69 4.12 23.58
C TRP A 797 4.02 4.87 23.49
N GLU A 798 5.10 4.29 24.01
CA GLU A 798 6.46 4.87 23.93
C GLU A 798 6.96 4.98 22.49
N GLU A 799 6.69 3.96 21.67
CA GLU A 799 7.01 3.96 20.25
C GLU A 799 6.23 5.06 19.51
N MET A 800 4.92 5.17 19.75
CA MET A 800 4.07 6.21 19.18
C MET A 800 4.59 7.61 19.54
N LEU A 801 4.91 7.87 20.82
CA LEU A 801 5.46 9.15 21.27
C LEU A 801 6.81 9.45 20.63
N THR A 802 7.69 8.45 20.52
CA THR A 802 8.99 8.59 19.83
C THR A 802 8.78 8.96 18.37
N LYS A 803 7.78 8.36 17.71
CA LYS A 803 7.44 8.65 16.32
C LYS A 803 6.91 10.09 16.15
N LEU A 804 6.01 10.49 17.05
CA LEU A 804 5.41 11.81 17.10
C LEU A 804 6.45 12.92 17.32
N GLN A 805 7.34 12.72 18.29
CA GLN A 805 8.29 13.74 18.73
C GLN A 805 9.21 14.21 17.60
N THR A 806 9.52 13.36 16.62
CA THR A 806 10.37 13.75 15.48
C THR A 806 9.79 14.91 14.68
N VAL A 807 8.48 14.93 14.44
CA VAL A 807 7.81 16.05 13.75
C VAL A 807 7.42 17.12 14.75
N ARG A 808 6.90 16.77 15.92
CA ARG A 808 6.50 17.74 16.94
C ARG A 808 7.65 18.67 17.38
N ASN A 809 8.90 18.18 17.36
CA ASN A 809 10.09 18.99 17.70
C ASN A 809 10.29 20.21 16.80
N ILE A 810 9.87 20.15 15.53
CA ILE A 810 9.99 21.31 14.63
C ILE A 810 8.98 22.41 14.94
N PHE A 811 7.91 22.06 15.67
CA PHE A 811 6.90 22.96 16.19
C PHE A 811 7.18 23.42 17.63
N SER A 812 8.41 23.20 18.14
CA SER A 812 8.84 23.65 19.46
C SER A 812 9.98 24.66 19.34
N PRO A 813 10.06 25.68 20.22
CA PRO A 813 11.20 26.60 20.23
C PRO A 813 12.53 25.88 20.41
N SER A 814 13.58 26.32 19.70
CA SER A 814 14.90 25.66 19.69
C SER A 814 15.58 25.62 21.07
N SER A 815 15.20 26.51 21.99
CA SER A 815 15.67 26.50 23.39
C SER A 815 15.23 25.25 24.15
N ASN A 816 14.01 24.75 23.89
CA ASN A 816 13.46 23.55 24.55
C ASN A 816 13.93 22.26 23.88
N ALA A 817 14.41 22.33 22.63
CA ALA A 817 14.95 21.18 21.92
C ALA A 817 16.33 20.74 22.46
N ARG A 818 17.11 21.66 23.05
CA ARG A 818 18.44 21.37 23.63
C ARG A 818 18.39 20.60 24.95
N ASP A 819 17.33 20.77 25.75
CA ASP A 819 17.17 20.09 27.04
C ASP A 819 16.73 18.63 26.93
N ILE A 820 16.26 18.18 25.75
CA ILE A 820 15.79 16.79 25.56
C ILE A 820 16.90 15.91 24.96
N THR A 821 17.86 16.48 24.22
CA THR A 821 19.07 15.76 23.77
C THR A 821 19.97 15.27 24.89
N SER A 822 19.75 15.72 26.14
CA SER A 822 20.48 15.25 27.32
C SER A 822 19.69 14.24 28.17
N GLN A 823 18.46 13.89 27.80
CA GLN A 823 17.59 12.95 28.55
C GLN A 823 16.98 11.80 27.72
N VAL A 824 17.46 11.52 26.51
CA VAL A 824 17.08 10.32 25.72
C VAL A 824 18.28 9.49 25.32
#